data_AF-A0A2A2WH41-F1
#
_entry.id   AF-A0A2A2WH41-F1
#
_cell.length_a   1.000
_cell.length_b   1.000
_cell.length_c   1.000
_cell.angle_alpha   90.00
_cell.angle_beta   90.00
_cell.angle_gamma   90.00
#
_symmetry.space_group_name_H-M   'P 1'
#
loop_
_entity.id
_entity.type
_entity.pdbx_description
1 polymer ?
#
loop_
_entity_poly.entity_id
_entity_poly.type
_entity_poly.pdbx_seq_one_letter_code
_entity_poly.pdbx_strand_id
1 'polypeptide(L)'
;MINSTDGIMLRSGQGFSCFRKRAWIGPRKELWVEASTRQTCGGNLPRELESHPPVAPLVSAAIRVDPRVDSFGRWARTHGQTRCRPARPLRETRTRIDQSAQPPPSKQTARALASKTARGPDHRKPLCWQRKVGQRWSFVAGFAVRDTRTAVTNPRSQRHSTFTLLPSMSQATLSRPRPKSANKIVADSFSQSVVLISLLMIVQRGIGFVRSFYVCGTLSAAEVGRWDLAFSFLMLVAPLAVFGIPGSFGRYVARFEKKGQQSRFLRQTLLACLALTLLASVAIWWFRETVARYFFGSADEAPMVSLLAIGLPVVVFFNFATSWFSGKRLNRFVFRIQFAQTLFFALLCVVLFQLTSVSAFSVIVAYLASCFVGTTLAASYTLVDGRSEAEHGDDHPTSDPADPIWRKILPFAVWVWISNALINLFSVCDRLLLVNFYPDQQVDIQFLVGQYHTACIFPLLLMTIGAMAGSTGMPYLSKDWESGDRQAVADRMNLMLKAIGLFCVTASVAILLLAPLLFGQIWKDKFAMGESLLPMTLCYCSLAAMTMVAQKYFWCLEKTWISSCFLLLGLVCNFLVGLALIGDFGIDGVVASTLISHAIVLAGVLLISKYHKLRIDFGVFVVSIALFALCFGKWIALLCLIPLLLSVWFTPLLFSDPFRRNAIAKLRSTLAGNTP
;
A
#
# COMPACT_ATOMS: atom_id res chain seq x y z
N MET A 1 -8.46 1.07 -2.38
CA MET A 1 -8.35 -0.38 -2.08
C MET A 1 -6.92 -0.77 -1.65
N ILE A 2 -6.38 -0.12 -0.60
CA ILE A 2 -4.97 -0.27 -0.18
C ILE A 2 -4.84 -0.57 1.34
N ASN A 3 -5.75 -0.10 2.19
CA ASN A 3 -5.53 -0.03 3.66
C ASN A 3 -6.09 -1.21 4.49
N SER A 4 -6.22 -2.42 3.94
CA SER A 4 -6.89 -3.57 4.62
C SER A 4 -5.95 -4.73 4.98
N THR A 5 -4.64 -4.62 4.76
CA THR A 5 -3.71 -5.76 4.73
C THR A 5 -3.07 -6.17 6.06
N ASP A 6 -3.26 -5.43 7.16
CA ASP A 6 -2.57 -5.68 8.44
C ASP A 6 -3.28 -6.68 9.38
N GLY A 7 -3.84 -7.75 8.81
CA GLY A 7 -4.71 -8.70 9.51
C GLY A 7 -4.46 -10.18 9.18
N ILE A 8 -3.21 -10.65 9.19
CA ILE A 8 -2.86 -12.05 8.85
C ILE A 8 -2.35 -12.84 10.07
N MET A 9 -3.26 -13.50 10.79
CA MET A 9 -2.98 -14.67 11.63
C MET A 9 -4.06 -15.73 11.41
N LEU A 10 -3.67 -16.89 10.90
CA LEU A 10 -4.60 -17.97 10.52
C LEU A 10 -4.76 -19.02 11.63
N ARG A 11 -6.00 -19.44 11.86
CA ARG A 11 -6.35 -20.79 12.33
C ARG A 11 -7.60 -21.24 11.55
N SER A 12 -7.69 -22.53 11.24
CA SER A 12 -8.63 -23.07 10.23
C SER A 12 -9.94 -23.56 10.83
N GLY A 13 -11.07 -23.35 10.14
CA GLY A 13 -12.35 -24.00 10.45
C GLY A 13 -13.47 -23.72 9.44
N GLN A 14 -14.20 -24.79 9.11
CA GLN A 14 -15.46 -24.88 8.34
C GLN A 14 -15.41 -24.83 6.79
N GLY A 15 -16.37 -25.54 6.17
CA GLY A 15 -16.35 -25.98 4.77
C GLY A 15 -17.69 -25.91 4.04
N PHE A 16 -17.75 -26.46 2.82
CA PHE A 16 -18.88 -26.31 1.89
C PHE A 16 -19.89 -27.47 1.90
N SER A 17 -21.17 -27.12 1.82
CA SER A 17 -22.24 -27.86 1.14
C SER A 17 -23.44 -26.89 0.97
N CYS A 18 -24.38 -27.01 0.03
CA CYS A 18 -24.52 -27.89 -1.13
C CYS A 18 -25.33 -27.12 -2.20
N PHE A 19 -25.10 -27.34 -3.50
CA PHE A 19 -26.05 -26.90 -4.54
C PHE A 19 -26.24 -28.02 -5.56
N ARG A 20 -27.49 -28.49 -5.70
CA ARG A 20 -27.85 -29.68 -6.49
C ARG A 20 -28.49 -29.25 -7.81
N LYS A 21 -28.14 -29.95 -8.89
CA LYS A 21 -28.65 -29.67 -10.25
C LYS A 21 -30.19 -29.66 -10.30
N ARG A 22 -30.76 -28.72 -11.06
CA ARG A 22 -31.87 -29.01 -11.97
C ARG A 22 -31.39 -28.77 -13.39
N ALA A 23 -31.80 -29.63 -14.32
CA ALA A 23 -31.45 -29.51 -15.73
C ALA A 23 -32.55 -28.76 -16.49
N TRP A 24 -32.17 -28.13 -17.60
CA TRP A 24 -33.05 -27.84 -18.72
C TRP A 24 -32.31 -28.22 -20.01
N ILE A 25 -33.06 -28.73 -21.00
CA ILE A 25 -32.56 -29.25 -22.27
C ILE A 25 -33.41 -28.61 -23.37
N GLY A 26 -32.80 -28.10 -24.43
CA GLY A 26 -33.52 -27.50 -25.57
C GLY A 26 -32.59 -26.66 -26.45
N PRO A 27 -32.22 -27.13 -27.66
CA PRO A 27 -31.29 -26.42 -28.55
C PRO A 27 -32.00 -25.68 -29.70
N ARG A 28 -31.31 -24.69 -30.28
CA ARG A 28 -31.36 -24.41 -31.73
C ARG A 28 -29.95 -24.21 -32.28
N LYS A 29 -29.81 -24.51 -33.57
CA LYS A 29 -28.60 -24.31 -34.39
C LYS A 29 -28.78 -23.05 -35.27
N GLU A 30 -27.91 -22.92 -36.27
CA GLU A 30 -27.98 -22.04 -37.45
C GLU A 30 -27.46 -20.61 -37.25
N LEU A 31 -26.67 -20.06 -38.18
CA LEU A 31 -25.75 -20.69 -39.15
C LEU A 31 -24.63 -19.68 -39.52
N TRP A 32 -23.54 -20.13 -40.13
CA TRP A 32 -22.57 -19.24 -40.78
C TRP A 32 -23.12 -18.72 -42.12
N VAL A 33 -22.95 -17.42 -42.39
CA VAL A 33 -22.69 -16.91 -43.74
C VAL A 33 -21.60 -15.84 -43.64
N GLU A 34 -20.55 -16.02 -44.43
CA GLU A 34 -19.44 -15.07 -44.62
C GLU A 34 -19.54 -14.54 -46.06
N ALA A 35 -19.55 -13.22 -46.25
CA ALA A 35 -19.69 -12.61 -47.57
C ALA A 35 -18.88 -11.31 -47.66
N SER A 36 -17.96 -11.26 -48.62
CA SER A 36 -17.12 -10.10 -48.93
C SER A 36 -17.31 -9.70 -50.39
N THR A 37 -17.66 -8.44 -50.63
CA THR A 37 -17.57 -7.86 -51.98
C THR A 37 -17.22 -6.38 -51.93
N ARG A 38 -16.31 -5.95 -52.79
CA ARG A 38 -16.09 -4.55 -53.16
C ARG A 38 -17.00 -4.22 -54.36
N GLN A 39 -17.45 -2.97 -54.53
CA GLN A 39 -16.96 -2.10 -55.63
C GLN A 39 -17.68 -0.73 -55.81
N THR A 40 -16.84 0.30 -55.96
CA THR A 40 -16.93 1.49 -56.86
C THR A 40 -18.25 2.25 -57.16
N CYS A 41 -18.18 3.56 -56.86
CA CYS A 41 -18.47 4.71 -57.74
C CYS A 41 -19.91 5.13 -58.14
N GLY A 42 -20.36 6.25 -57.54
CA GLY A 42 -20.67 7.49 -58.28
C GLY A 42 -22.11 7.74 -58.76
N GLY A 43 -22.59 8.99 -58.65
CA GLY A 43 -23.82 9.45 -59.33
C GLY A 43 -24.69 10.49 -58.59
N ASN A 44 -24.38 11.78 -58.80
CA ASN A 44 -25.24 12.98 -58.86
C ASN A 44 -26.53 13.20 -57.99
N LEU A 45 -26.65 14.48 -57.59
CA LEU A 45 -27.82 15.26 -57.13
C LEU A 45 -29.10 15.11 -58.00
N PRO A 46 -30.35 15.50 -57.55
CA PRO A 46 -30.60 16.82 -56.92
C PRO A 46 -31.75 17.04 -55.89
N ARG A 47 -31.60 18.16 -55.17
CA ARG A 47 -32.61 19.14 -54.66
C ARG A 47 -33.94 18.69 -54.02
N GLU A 48 -34.05 18.96 -52.72
CA GLU A 48 -35.14 19.68 -52.02
C GLU A 48 -34.45 20.34 -50.80
N LEU A 49 -34.49 21.65 -50.49
CA LEU A 49 -35.52 22.69 -50.29
C LEU A 49 -36.15 22.72 -48.88
N GLU A 50 -36.49 23.92 -48.40
CA GLU A 50 -37.00 24.29 -47.06
C GLU A 50 -36.05 24.11 -45.85
N SER A 51 -36.11 24.93 -44.78
CA SER A 51 -36.41 26.37 -44.68
C SER A 51 -35.83 26.94 -43.36
N HIS A 52 -35.33 28.19 -43.35
CA HIS A 52 -34.83 28.88 -42.14
C HIS A 52 -35.70 30.10 -41.79
N PRO A 53 -36.04 30.33 -40.49
CA PRO A 53 -36.40 31.65 -39.99
C PRO A 53 -35.13 32.52 -39.71
N PRO A 54 -35.25 33.86 -39.64
CA PRO A 54 -34.14 34.75 -40.01
C PRO A 54 -33.30 35.31 -38.84
N VAL A 55 -32.08 35.72 -39.19
CA VAL A 55 -31.23 36.65 -38.40
C VAL A 55 -31.20 38.00 -39.11
N ALA A 56 -31.48 39.10 -38.39
CA ALA A 56 -31.43 40.46 -38.93
C ALA A 56 -30.01 41.08 -38.77
N PRO A 57 -29.54 41.93 -39.71
CA PRO A 57 -28.17 42.43 -39.74
C PRO A 57 -28.00 43.79 -39.06
N LEU A 58 -26.77 44.10 -38.59
CA LEU A 58 -26.39 45.49 -38.30
C LEU A 58 -24.88 45.76 -38.50
N VAL A 59 -24.61 46.56 -39.54
CA VAL A 59 -23.54 47.57 -39.69
C VAL A 59 -22.07 47.15 -39.55
N SER A 60 -21.35 47.31 -40.67
CA SER A 60 -19.89 47.32 -40.76
C SER A 60 -19.26 48.54 -40.08
N ALA A 61 -18.16 48.36 -39.37
CA ALA A 61 -17.22 49.42 -39.01
C ALA A 61 -15.78 48.98 -39.32
N ALA A 62 -15.20 49.51 -40.38
CA ALA A 62 -13.81 49.23 -40.74
C ALA A 62 -12.86 50.11 -39.92
N ILE A 63 -11.96 49.52 -39.15
CA ILE A 63 -10.87 50.22 -38.47
C ILE A 63 -9.56 49.99 -39.23
N ARG A 64 -8.83 51.09 -39.44
CA ARG A 64 -7.68 51.20 -40.33
C ARG A 64 -6.40 50.78 -39.59
N VAL A 65 -5.58 49.95 -40.22
CA VAL A 65 -4.22 49.64 -39.73
C VAL A 65 -3.27 50.75 -40.18
N ASP A 66 -2.48 51.30 -39.25
CA ASP A 66 -1.35 52.19 -39.53
C ASP A 66 -0.27 51.99 -38.45
N PRO A 67 1.01 51.72 -38.77
CA PRO A 67 2.01 51.34 -37.77
C PRO A 67 2.99 52.46 -37.40
N ARG A 68 3.05 52.84 -36.12
CA ARG A 68 4.22 53.41 -35.40
C ARG A 68 3.89 53.66 -33.92
N VAL A 69 4.86 53.40 -33.05
CA VAL A 69 5.48 54.35 -32.09
C VAL A 69 6.37 53.55 -31.14
N ASP A 70 7.63 53.95 -31.04
CA ASP A 70 8.61 53.37 -30.12
C ASP A 70 8.44 53.85 -28.69
N SER A 71 8.95 53.03 -27.76
CA SER A 71 9.49 53.46 -26.46
C SER A 71 8.55 54.22 -25.49
N PHE A 72 8.16 53.55 -24.41
CA PHE A 72 8.18 54.19 -23.10
C PHE A 72 8.63 53.23 -22.01
N GLY A 73 9.41 53.76 -21.06
CA GLY A 73 9.90 53.01 -19.91
C GLY A 73 10.15 53.93 -18.72
N ARG A 74 10.53 53.31 -17.59
CA ARG A 74 10.71 53.84 -16.22
C ARG A 74 9.47 53.78 -15.33
N TRP A 75 9.40 52.75 -14.49
CA TRP A 75 9.06 52.95 -13.06
C TRP A 75 9.67 51.85 -12.18
N ALA A 76 10.92 52.03 -11.72
CA ALA A 76 11.56 51.31 -10.59
C ALA A 76 13.01 51.79 -10.34
N ARG A 77 13.24 52.77 -9.43
CA ARG A 77 14.48 52.86 -8.61
C ARG A 77 14.49 53.97 -7.54
N THR A 78 14.33 53.57 -6.28
CA THR A 78 14.80 54.21 -5.02
C THR A 78 14.53 53.20 -3.90
N HIS A 79 15.42 52.85 -2.96
CA HIS A 79 16.87 53.06 -2.79
C HIS A 79 17.57 51.67 -2.74
N GLY A 80 18.87 51.46 -2.51
CA GLY A 80 20.01 52.35 -2.22
C GLY A 80 21.35 51.62 -2.50
N GLN A 81 22.48 52.30 -2.34
CA GLN A 81 23.80 51.81 -2.80
C GLN A 81 24.67 51.20 -1.70
N THR A 82 25.48 50.18 -2.03
CA THR A 82 26.88 50.10 -1.54
C THR A 82 27.84 49.33 -2.46
N ARG A 83 28.63 50.10 -3.22
CA ARG A 83 30.02 49.85 -3.71
C ARG A 83 30.46 48.44 -4.15
N CYS A 84 30.66 48.28 -5.46
CA CYS A 84 31.58 47.30 -6.05
C CYS A 84 33.05 47.78 -6.01
N ARG A 85 34.02 46.87 -6.12
CA ARG A 85 35.27 47.07 -6.92
C ARG A 85 35.76 45.75 -7.56
N PRO A 86 36.56 45.79 -8.64
CA PRO A 86 36.73 44.68 -9.58
C PRO A 86 38.02 43.86 -9.42
N ALA A 87 38.15 42.78 -10.20
CA ALA A 87 39.31 41.86 -10.23
C ALA A 87 40.16 41.96 -11.52
N ARG A 88 41.48 41.68 -11.41
CA ARG A 88 42.50 41.28 -12.42
C ARG A 88 43.92 41.65 -11.88
N PRO A 89 45.04 41.10 -12.40
CA PRO A 89 45.27 39.75 -12.96
C PRO A 89 46.62 39.09 -12.50
N LEU A 90 46.92 37.93 -13.10
CA LEU A 90 48.14 37.08 -13.08
C LEU A 90 49.54 37.73 -12.89
N ARG A 91 50.39 37.10 -12.03
CA ARG A 91 51.78 36.61 -12.29
C ARG A 91 52.30 35.82 -11.06
N GLU A 92 52.93 34.64 -11.20
CA GLU A 92 54.39 34.39 -11.29
C GLU A 92 55.24 35.24 -10.32
N THR A 93 56.03 34.65 -9.41
CA THR A 93 57.43 34.20 -9.65
C THR A 93 57.96 33.25 -8.53
N ARG A 94 59.06 32.52 -8.80
CA ARG A 94 59.79 31.60 -7.88
C ARG A 94 60.56 32.31 -6.73
N THR A 95 60.64 31.66 -5.57
CA THR A 95 61.85 31.07 -4.88
C THR A 95 61.37 30.41 -3.55
N ARG A 96 61.73 29.20 -3.08
CA ARG A 96 62.92 28.31 -3.04
C ARG A 96 63.71 28.47 -1.72
N ILE A 97 64.16 27.34 -1.14
CA ILE A 97 65.02 27.16 0.06
C ILE A 97 64.22 27.30 1.38
N ASP A 98 64.18 26.35 2.32
CA ASP A 98 64.52 24.89 2.42
C ASP A 98 63.87 24.37 3.75
N GLN A 99 63.90 23.13 4.28
CA GLN A 99 64.56 21.82 4.04
C GLN A 99 63.67 20.71 4.73
N SER A 100 64.00 19.46 5.11
CA SER A 100 65.16 18.53 5.11
C SER A 100 64.69 17.04 5.21
N ALA A 101 65.62 16.12 5.51
CA ALA A 101 65.41 14.79 6.13
C ALA A 101 64.54 13.73 5.38
N GLN A 102 65.15 13.20 4.32
CA GLN A 102 64.88 11.94 3.61
C GLN A 102 65.59 10.73 4.33
N PRO A 103 65.52 9.44 3.88
CA PRO A 103 64.33 8.60 3.65
C PRO A 103 64.28 7.18 4.34
N PRO A 104 64.58 5.99 3.73
CA PRO A 104 63.66 4.82 3.70
C PRO A 104 64.39 3.50 4.12
N PRO A 105 64.17 2.27 3.58
CA PRO A 105 63.08 1.68 2.77
C PRO A 105 62.54 0.32 3.26
N SER A 106 61.62 -0.25 2.48
CA SER A 106 61.15 -1.64 2.57
C SER A 106 62.14 -2.65 1.95
N LYS A 107 62.07 -3.95 2.37
CA LYS A 107 61.69 -5.08 1.50
C LYS A 107 61.74 -6.49 2.15
N GLN A 108 60.65 -7.24 1.95
CA GLN A 108 60.55 -8.67 1.56
C GLN A 108 61.06 -9.85 2.44
N THR A 109 60.48 -11.03 2.14
CA THR A 109 60.98 -12.43 2.34
C THR A 109 61.08 -12.97 3.78
N ALA A 110 60.02 -13.56 4.36
CA ALA A 110 59.48 -14.91 4.15
C ALA A 110 60.15 -16.06 4.94
N ARG A 111 59.34 -17.10 5.24
CA ARG A 111 59.69 -18.39 5.89
C ARG A 111 60.07 -18.30 7.39
N ALA A 112 60.01 -19.38 8.19
CA ALA A 112 59.12 -20.56 8.20
C ALA A 112 59.36 -21.35 9.53
N LEU A 113 58.55 -22.38 9.80
CA LEU A 113 58.57 -23.24 11.01
C LEU A 113 58.18 -22.47 12.30
N ALA A 114 57.21 -22.93 13.09
CA ALA A 114 57.18 -24.12 13.95
C ALA A 114 58.09 -23.97 15.19
N SER A 115 57.69 -24.39 16.39
CA SER A 115 56.71 -25.44 16.71
C SER A 115 56.06 -25.26 18.11
N LYS A 116 55.32 -26.29 18.57
CA LYS A 116 55.23 -26.84 19.95
C LYS A 116 55.53 -25.87 21.15
N THR A 117 54.75 -25.83 22.24
CA THR A 117 53.76 -26.81 22.74
C THR A 117 52.84 -26.25 23.84
N ALA A 118 51.60 -26.76 23.86
CA ALA A 118 50.82 -27.27 25.01
C ALA A 118 50.73 -26.55 26.39
N ARG A 119 49.49 -26.54 26.92
CA ARG A 119 49.07 -26.23 28.32
C ARG A 119 49.23 -24.74 28.70
N GLY A 120 48.40 -24.14 29.55
CA GLY A 120 47.22 -24.59 30.28
C GLY A 120 46.37 -23.38 30.72
N PRO A 121 45.24 -23.56 31.43
CA PRO A 121 44.26 -22.49 31.64
C PRO A 121 44.53 -21.62 32.88
N ASP A 122 44.19 -20.33 32.81
CA ASP A 122 43.53 -19.64 33.92
C ASP A 122 42.57 -18.55 33.40
N HIS A 123 41.40 -18.43 34.00
CA HIS A 123 40.26 -17.63 33.51
C HIS A 123 39.99 -16.42 34.43
N ARG A 124 40.86 -15.40 34.38
CA ARG A 124 40.60 -14.12 35.06
C ARG A 124 39.72 -13.20 34.20
N LYS A 125 38.57 -12.81 34.74
CA LYS A 125 37.65 -11.84 34.12
C LYS A 125 38.21 -10.41 34.28
N PRO A 126 38.26 -9.58 33.23
CA PRO A 126 38.40 -8.14 33.39
C PRO A 126 37.05 -7.50 33.73
N LEU A 127 37.04 -6.54 34.66
CA LEU A 127 35.97 -5.54 34.72
C LEU A 127 36.09 -4.63 33.50
N CYS A 128 34.98 -4.07 33.02
CA CYS A 128 35.01 -2.91 32.13
C CYS A 128 34.04 -1.84 32.64
N TRP A 129 34.49 -0.59 32.64
CA TRP A 129 33.76 0.56 33.16
C TRP A 129 32.57 0.94 32.27
N GLN A 130 31.46 1.38 32.87
CA GLN A 130 30.52 2.28 32.19
C GLN A 130 30.64 3.70 32.76
N ARG A 131 30.95 4.64 31.87
CA ARG A 131 31.21 6.04 32.17
C ARG A 131 29.88 6.82 32.21
N LYS A 132 29.52 7.38 33.37
CA LYS A 132 28.36 8.29 33.50
C LYS A 132 28.61 9.58 32.71
N VAL A 133 27.66 9.97 31.86
CA VAL A 133 27.43 11.35 31.41
C VAL A 133 25.92 11.56 31.31
N GLY A 134 25.35 12.44 32.14
CA GLY A 134 24.05 13.08 31.88
C GLY A 134 24.29 14.37 31.06
N GLN A 135 23.30 15.15 30.65
CA GLN A 135 21.86 15.24 30.96
C GLN A 135 21.16 15.74 29.66
N ARG A 136 19.93 16.27 29.55
CA ARG A 136 18.71 16.43 30.38
C ARG A 136 17.60 16.76 29.37
N TRP A 137 16.43 16.13 29.44
CA TRP A 137 15.14 16.71 29.02
C TRP A 137 14.05 15.87 29.68
N SER A 138 13.25 16.50 30.54
CA SER A 138 12.24 15.82 31.35
C SER A 138 10.86 16.36 31.00
N PHE A 139 9.92 15.47 30.71
CA PHE A 139 8.49 15.74 30.89
C PHE A 139 7.85 14.54 31.58
N VAL A 140 6.91 14.82 32.49
CA VAL A 140 6.45 13.86 33.50
C VAL A 140 5.04 13.37 33.19
N ALA A 141 4.89 12.06 33.06
CA ALA A 141 3.62 11.35 33.19
C ALA A 141 3.90 10.00 33.86
N GLY A 142 3.62 9.90 35.16
CA GLY A 142 4.03 8.75 35.98
C GLY A 142 3.09 7.55 35.85
N PHE A 143 3.67 6.35 35.85
CA PHE A 143 2.99 5.11 36.24
C PHE A 143 3.82 4.40 37.30
N ALA A 144 3.22 4.15 38.47
CA ALA A 144 3.90 3.47 39.57
C ALA A 144 4.01 1.97 39.27
N VAL A 145 5.24 1.45 39.23
CA VAL A 145 5.50 0.01 39.19
C VAL A 145 5.37 -0.53 40.62
N ARG A 146 4.32 -1.31 40.89
CA ARG A 146 4.17 -2.01 42.17
C ARG A 146 4.82 -3.39 42.04
N ASP A 147 5.96 -3.58 42.69
CA ASP A 147 6.71 -4.82 42.67
C ASP A 147 6.05 -5.87 43.59
N THR A 148 5.78 -7.07 43.06
CA THR A 148 5.35 -8.23 43.85
C THR A 148 5.99 -9.49 43.29
N ARG A 149 7.20 -9.79 43.78
CA ARG A 149 7.75 -11.14 43.75
C ARG A 149 7.08 -12.00 44.81
N THR A 150 6.51 -13.13 44.42
CA THR A 150 6.30 -14.28 45.31
C THR A 150 6.82 -15.53 44.61
N ALA A 151 7.64 -16.31 45.31
CA ALA A 151 8.10 -17.61 44.83
C ALA A 151 7.03 -18.67 45.11
N VAL A 152 6.89 -19.64 44.21
CA VAL A 152 6.13 -20.87 44.47
C VAL A 152 7.07 -22.04 44.24
N THR A 153 7.35 -22.78 45.32
CA THR A 153 8.13 -24.01 45.29
C THR A 153 7.29 -25.20 44.87
N ASN A 154 7.93 -26.17 44.22
CA ASN A 154 7.36 -27.47 43.88
C ASN A 154 7.55 -28.43 45.09
N PRO A 155 6.56 -29.27 45.41
CA PRO A 155 6.93 -30.68 45.57
C PRO A 155 5.98 -31.68 44.89
N ARG A 156 6.57 -32.83 44.55
CA ARG A 156 5.87 -34.05 44.08
C ARG A 156 4.86 -34.54 45.12
N SER A 157 3.80 -35.20 44.65
CA SER A 157 3.15 -36.27 45.40
C SER A 157 2.71 -37.39 44.46
N GLN A 158 3.06 -38.64 44.79
CA GLN A 158 2.50 -39.84 44.17
C GLN A 158 1.40 -40.38 45.09
N ARG A 159 0.26 -40.78 44.52
CA ARG A 159 -0.59 -41.81 45.13
C ARG A 159 -1.11 -42.77 44.08
N HIS A 160 -0.88 -44.05 44.31
CA HIS A 160 -1.66 -45.12 43.70
C HIS A 160 -2.99 -45.21 44.44
N SER A 161 -4.08 -45.46 43.72
CA SER A 161 -5.35 -45.91 44.28
C SER A 161 -5.89 -47.03 43.39
N THR A 162 -5.57 -48.26 43.76
CA THR A 162 -6.24 -49.46 43.23
C THR A 162 -7.72 -49.40 43.63
N PHE A 163 -8.64 -49.73 42.72
CA PHE A 163 -10.04 -49.91 43.06
C PHE A 163 -10.60 -51.19 42.43
N THR A 164 -11.49 -51.86 43.17
CA THR A 164 -11.81 -53.28 42.97
C THR A 164 -13.05 -53.49 42.11
N LEU A 165 -13.07 -54.63 41.41
CA LEU A 165 -14.19 -55.11 40.60
C LEU A 165 -15.43 -55.45 41.45
N LEU A 166 -16.62 -55.03 41.00
CA LEU A 166 -17.91 -55.65 41.29
C LEU A 166 -18.81 -55.64 40.03
N PRO A 167 -19.82 -56.51 39.93
CA PRO A 167 -20.22 -57.05 38.63
C PRO A 167 -21.38 -56.35 37.91
N SER A 168 -21.35 -56.53 36.58
CA SER A 168 -22.48 -56.69 35.65
C SER A 168 -23.90 -56.50 36.21
N MET A 169 -24.55 -55.41 35.80
CA MET A 169 -26.01 -55.38 35.63
C MET A 169 -26.35 -55.13 34.17
N SER A 170 -27.28 -55.91 33.63
CA SER A 170 -27.73 -55.81 32.24
C SER A 170 -28.59 -54.55 32.06
N GLN A 171 -28.11 -53.60 31.26
CA GLN A 171 -28.95 -52.50 30.76
C GLN A 171 -29.42 -52.80 29.35
N ALA A 172 -30.73 -52.67 29.13
CA ALA A 172 -31.36 -52.93 27.84
C ALA A 172 -30.79 -52.03 26.73
N THR A 173 -30.62 -52.60 25.55
CA THR A 173 -29.89 -52.00 24.43
C THR A 173 -30.67 -50.89 23.72
N LEU A 174 -30.92 -49.77 24.41
CA LEU A 174 -31.41 -48.54 23.79
C LEU A 174 -30.39 -48.06 22.75
N SER A 175 -30.73 -48.27 21.49
CA SER A 175 -29.93 -47.97 20.31
C SER A 175 -29.84 -46.46 20.09
N ARG A 176 -29.03 -45.78 20.92
CA ARG A 176 -28.67 -44.36 20.75
C ARG A 176 -28.31 -44.13 19.28
N PRO A 177 -28.99 -43.20 18.57
CA PRO A 177 -28.69 -42.94 17.17
C PRO A 177 -27.23 -42.55 17.06
N ARG A 178 -26.44 -43.28 16.26
CA ARG A 178 -25.02 -42.99 16.05
C ARG A 178 -24.87 -41.51 15.71
N PRO A 179 -24.17 -40.69 16.54
CA PRO A 179 -23.97 -39.29 16.21
C PRO A 179 -23.26 -39.25 14.86
N LYS A 180 -23.90 -38.62 13.86
CA LYS A 180 -23.33 -38.50 12.51
C LYS A 180 -21.91 -37.99 12.65
N SER A 181 -20.93 -38.79 12.25
CA SER A 181 -19.52 -38.51 12.48
C SER A 181 -19.16 -37.19 11.81
N ALA A 182 -19.12 -36.11 12.59
CA ALA A 182 -18.89 -34.77 12.08
C ALA A 182 -17.54 -34.80 11.35
N ASN A 183 -17.59 -34.65 10.02
CA ASN A 183 -16.45 -34.85 9.14
C ASN A 183 -15.27 -34.06 9.69
N LYS A 184 -14.26 -34.78 10.19
CA LYS A 184 -13.20 -34.21 11.02
C LYS A 184 -12.23 -33.49 10.09
N ILE A 185 -12.59 -32.25 9.73
CA ILE A 185 -11.93 -31.44 8.69
C ILE A 185 -10.43 -31.44 8.98
N VAL A 186 -9.68 -32.11 8.10
CA VAL A 186 -8.23 -32.09 8.14
C VAL A 186 -7.80 -30.64 7.94
N ALA A 187 -7.01 -30.11 8.87
CA ALA A 187 -6.55 -28.75 8.78
C ALA A 187 -5.58 -28.62 7.59
N ASP A 188 -5.96 -27.84 6.58
CA ASP A 188 -5.09 -27.47 5.46
C ASP A 188 -3.73 -27.00 5.99
N SER A 189 -2.63 -27.41 5.35
CA SER A 189 -1.32 -27.03 5.86
C SER A 189 -1.14 -25.51 5.82
N PHE A 190 -0.38 -24.97 6.77
CA PHE A 190 -0.17 -23.52 6.85
C PHE A 190 0.42 -22.95 5.55
N SER A 191 1.37 -23.68 4.93
CA SER A 191 1.94 -23.32 3.63
C SER A 191 0.93 -23.40 2.48
N GLN A 192 0.08 -24.44 2.42
CA GLN A 192 -1.02 -24.51 1.43
C GLN A 192 -1.96 -23.31 1.55
N SER A 193 -2.34 -22.93 2.78
CA SER A 193 -3.18 -21.76 3.02
C SER A 193 -2.51 -20.44 2.61
N VAL A 194 -1.22 -20.26 2.91
CA VAL A 194 -0.47 -19.06 2.50
C VAL A 194 -0.32 -18.98 0.98
N VAL A 195 0.02 -20.09 0.30
CA VAL A 195 0.15 -20.15 -1.17
C VAL A 195 -1.19 -19.87 -1.85
N LEU A 196 -2.28 -20.50 -1.41
CA LEU A 196 -3.63 -20.26 -1.94
C LEU A 196 -4.06 -18.81 -1.78
N ILE A 197 -3.84 -18.21 -0.60
CA ILE A 197 -4.13 -16.79 -0.36
C ILE A 197 -3.28 -15.88 -1.25
N SER A 198 -1.99 -16.19 -1.43
CA SER A 198 -1.09 -15.40 -2.27
C SER A 198 -1.51 -15.45 -3.75
N LEU A 199 -1.92 -16.62 -4.24
CA LEU A 199 -2.47 -16.78 -5.59
C LEU A 199 -3.77 -15.98 -5.78
N LEU A 200 -4.70 -16.06 -4.81
CA LEU A 200 -5.94 -15.28 -4.84
C LEU A 200 -5.68 -13.77 -4.80
N MET A 201 -4.68 -13.31 -4.02
CA MET A 201 -4.25 -11.91 -4.02
C MET A 201 -3.73 -11.48 -5.39
N ILE A 202 -2.91 -12.30 -6.05
CA ILE A 202 -2.39 -12.02 -7.40
C ILE A 202 -3.54 -11.92 -8.42
N VAL A 203 -4.47 -12.88 -8.43
CA VAL A 203 -5.64 -12.86 -9.33
C VAL A 203 -6.53 -11.63 -9.07
N GLN A 204 -6.83 -11.32 -7.82
CA GLN A 204 -7.64 -10.14 -7.46
C GLN A 204 -6.96 -8.82 -7.87
N ARG A 205 -5.64 -8.70 -7.67
CA ARG A 205 -4.86 -7.53 -8.12
C ARG A 205 -4.81 -7.45 -9.65
N GLY A 206 -4.71 -8.58 -10.36
CA GLY A 206 -4.78 -8.67 -11.81
C GLY A 206 -6.11 -8.14 -12.38
N ILE A 207 -7.25 -8.58 -11.83
CA ILE A 207 -8.58 -8.05 -12.21
C ILE A 207 -8.66 -6.54 -11.92
N GLY A 208 -8.15 -6.11 -10.76
CA GLY A 208 -8.07 -4.70 -10.39
C GLY A 208 -7.25 -3.85 -11.37
N PHE A 209 -6.12 -4.38 -11.85
CA PHE A 209 -5.28 -3.74 -12.86
C PHE A 209 -5.96 -3.68 -14.23
N VAL A 210 -6.50 -4.79 -14.73
CA VAL A 210 -7.19 -4.84 -16.04
C VAL A 210 -8.38 -3.87 -16.07
N ARG A 211 -9.14 -3.76 -14.97
CA ARG A 211 -10.19 -2.73 -14.84
C ARG A 211 -9.62 -1.32 -14.93
N SER A 212 -8.57 -1.00 -14.17
CA SER A 212 -7.97 0.36 -14.22
C SER A 212 -7.40 0.69 -15.60
N PHE A 213 -6.77 -0.28 -16.27
CA PHE A 213 -6.25 -0.13 -17.64
C PHE A 213 -7.37 0.13 -18.66
N TYR A 214 -8.47 -0.62 -18.57
CA TYR A 214 -9.68 -0.41 -19.38
C TYR A 214 -10.29 0.98 -19.12
N VAL A 215 -10.52 1.33 -17.85
CA VAL A 215 -11.11 2.64 -17.47
C VAL A 215 -10.28 3.82 -17.99
N CYS A 216 -8.95 3.77 -17.91
CA CYS A 216 -8.10 4.84 -18.43
C CYS A 216 -8.02 4.85 -19.97
N GLY A 217 -8.17 3.69 -20.62
CA GLY A 217 -8.39 3.62 -22.07
C GLY A 217 -9.67 4.33 -22.51
N THR A 218 -10.77 4.14 -21.77
CA THR A 218 -12.11 4.64 -22.14
C THR A 218 -12.39 6.09 -21.70
N LEU A 219 -12.13 6.47 -20.44
CA LEU A 219 -12.33 7.85 -19.93
C LEU A 219 -11.35 8.84 -20.56
N SER A 220 -11.75 10.09 -20.84
CA SER A 220 -10.78 11.15 -21.22
C SER A 220 -9.76 11.41 -20.09
N ALA A 221 -8.63 12.05 -20.39
CA ALA A 221 -7.62 12.32 -19.35
C ALA A 221 -8.19 13.17 -18.19
N ALA A 222 -9.03 14.18 -18.49
CA ALA A 222 -9.75 14.95 -17.49
C ALA A 222 -10.72 14.09 -16.65
N GLU A 223 -11.46 13.17 -17.28
CA GLU A 223 -12.35 12.25 -16.55
C GLU A 223 -11.56 11.23 -15.71
N VAL A 224 -10.35 10.82 -16.12
CA VAL A 224 -9.46 10.02 -15.26
C VAL A 224 -9.02 10.81 -14.03
N GLY A 225 -8.67 12.10 -14.19
CA GLY A 225 -8.34 12.99 -13.07
C GLY A 225 -9.52 13.15 -12.09
N ARG A 226 -10.71 13.46 -12.60
CA ARG A 226 -11.96 13.57 -11.81
C ARG A 226 -12.24 12.31 -11.01
N TRP A 227 -12.15 11.14 -11.66
CA TRP A 227 -12.33 9.85 -11.01
C TRP A 227 -11.28 9.59 -9.92
N ASP A 228 -10.02 9.90 -10.20
CA ASP A 228 -8.91 9.69 -9.27
C ASP A 228 -8.98 10.62 -8.04
N LEU A 229 -9.37 11.88 -8.21
CA LEU A 229 -9.63 12.81 -7.10
C LEU A 229 -10.81 12.33 -6.24
N ALA A 230 -11.91 11.93 -6.86
CA ALA A 230 -13.08 11.39 -6.15
C ALA A 230 -12.78 10.08 -5.39
N PHE A 231 -12.01 9.18 -5.98
CA PHE A 231 -11.55 7.96 -5.33
C PHE A 231 -10.55 8.24 -4.19
N SER A 232 -9.63 9.17 -4.41
CA SER A 232 -8.67 9.67 -3.42
C SER A 232 -9.37 10.30 -2.22
N PHE A 233 -10.40 11.12 -2.47
CA PHE A 233 -11.25 11.71 -1.43
C PHE A 233 -11.92 10.62 -0.58
N LEU A 234 -12.57 9.62 -1.19
CA LEU A 234 -13.17 8.50 -0.44
C LEU A 234 -12.13 7.69 0.35
N MET A 235 -10.94 7.45 -0.23
CA MET A 235 -9.85 6.74 0.44
C MET A 235 -9.28 7.49 1.66
N LEU A 236 -9.23 8.82 1.60
CA LEU A 236 -8.83 9.70 2.70
C LEU A 236 -9.93 9.85 3.76
N VAL A 237 -11.16 10.12 3.34
CA VAL A 237 -12.28 10.46 4.23
C VAL A 237 -12.83 9.24 4.97
N ALA A 238 -12.97 8.08 4.33
CA ALA A 238 -13.53 6.89 4.98
C ALA A 238 -12.82 6.46 6.29
N PRO A 239 -11.47 6.41 6.40
CA PRO A 239 -10.80 6.12 7.67
C PRO A 239 -10.83 7.28 8.67
N LEU A 240 -10.94 8.54 8.20
CA LEU A 240 -11.11 9.71 9.06
C LEU A 240 -12.49 9.71 9.74
N ALA A 241 -13.55 9.47 8.96
CA ALA A 241 -14.96 9.47 9.38
C ALA A 241 -15.33 8.43 10.47
N VAL A 242 -14.43 7.49 10.79
CA VAL A 242 -14.62 6.49 11.88
C VAL A 242 -13.48 6.45 12.88
N PHE A 243 -12.60 7.46 12.91
CA PHE A 243 -11.40 7.53 13.78
C PHE A 243 -10.59 6.21 13.84
N GLY A 244 -10.52 5.50 12.71
CA GLY A 244 -9.82 4.22 12.59
C GLY A 244 -10.34 3.07 13.48
N ILE A 245 -11.55 3.17 14.06
CA ILE A 245 -12.14 2.11 14.91
C ILE A 245 -12.02 0.69 14.29
N PRO A 246 -12.31 0.47 12.98
CA PRO A 246 -12.16 -0.85 12.38
C PRO A 246 -10.73 -1.40 12.41
N GLY A 247 -9.71 -0.53 12.36
CA GLY A 247 -8.30 -0.91 12.47
C GLY A 247 -7.92 -1.52 13.83
N SER A 248 -8.75 -1.34 14.86
CA SER A 248 -8.56 -1.99 16.16
C SER A 248 -8.96 -3.47 16.17
N PHE A 249 -9.83 -3.92 15.25
CA PHE A 249 -10.51 -5.21 15.35
C PHE A 249 -9.57 -6.41 15.39
N GLY A 250 -8.46 -6.39 14.62
CA GLY A 250 -7.45 -7.44 14.64
C GLY A 250 -6.79 -7.68 16.02
N ARG A 251 -6.83 -6.70 16.94
CA ARG A 251 -6.31 -6.82 18.31
C ARG A 251 -7.40 -7.14 19.35
N TYR A 252 -8.61 -6.60 19.18
CA TYR A 252 -9.64 -6.64 20.24
C TYR A 252 -10.74 -7.69 20.04
N VAL A 253 -11.07 -8.13 18.81
CA VAL A 253 -12.15 -9.12 18.57
C VAL A 253 -11.91 -10.40 19.39
N ALA A 254 -10.74 -11.02 19.24
CA ALA A 254 -10.35 -12.24 19.96
C ALA A 254 -10.22 -12.06 21.50
N ARG A 255 -10.29 -10.83 22.02
CA ARG A 255 -10.34 -10.54 23.47
C ARG A 255 -11.77 -10.46 24.00
N PHE A 256 -12.71 -9.95 23.19
CA PHE A 256 -14.13 -9.90 23.55
C PHE A 256 -14.85 -11.23 23.26
N GLU A 257 -14.45 -11.95 22.19
CA GLU A 257 -14.82 -13.35 21.90
C GLU A 257 -14.57 -14.26 23.12
N LYS A 258 -13.34 -14.27 23.64
CA LYS A 258 -12.94 -15.00 24.87
C LYS A 258 -13.67 -14.58 26.16
N LYS A 259 -14.51 -13.55 26.11
CA LYS A 259 -15.30 -13.03 27.24
C LYS A 259 -16.82 -13.22 27.03
N GLY A 260 -17.26 -13.83 25.93
CA GLY A 260 -18.68 -13.84 25.53
C GLY A 260 -19.22 -12.47 25.09
N GLN A 261 -18.40 -11.41 25.11
CA GLN A 261 -18.82 -10.02 24.91
C GLN A 261 -18.75 -9.57 23.44
N GLN A 262 -18.60 -10.51 22.49
CA GLN A 262 -18.47 -10.25 21.05
C GLN A 262 -19.64 -9.40 20.51
N SER A 263 -20.88 -9.79 20.77
CA SER A 263 -22.07 -9.14 20.22
C SER A 263 -22.27 -7.73 20.78
N ARG A 264 -21.96 -7.52 22.06
CA ARG A 264 -21.93 -6.18 22.69
C ARG A 264 -20.86 -5.29 22.06
N PHE A 265 -19.65 -5.82 21.85
CA PHE A 265 -18.54 -5.11 21.21
C PHE A 265 -18.85 -4.74 19.75
N LEU A 266 -19.43 -5.66 18.98
CA LEU A 266 -19.91 -5.41 17.62
C LEU A 266 -20.98 -4.32 17.59
N ARG A 267 -22.05 -4.44 18.40
CA ARG A 267 -23.14 -3.46 18.43
C ARG A 267 -22.65 -2.06 18.80
N GLN A 268 -21.77 -1.94 19.79
CA GLN A 268 -21.22 -0.64 20.22
C GLN A 268 -20.31 0.00 19.17
N THR A 269 -19.43 -0.78 18.53
CA THR A 269 -18.52 -0.24 17.51
C THR A 269 -19.23 0.04 16.19
N LEU A 270 -20.21 -0.78 15.80
CA LEU A 270 -21.06 -0.54 14.63
C LEU A 270 -21.90 0.74 14.80
N LEU A 271 -22.53 0.94 15.98
CA LEU A 271 -23.31 2.14 16.27
C LEU A 271 -22.45 3.41 16.28
N ALA A 272 -21.25 3.35 16.86
CA ALA A 272 -20.29 4.47 16.84
C ALA A 272 -19.85 4.81 15.40
N CYS A 273 -19.49 3.80 14.60
CA CYS A 273 -19.12 4.02 13.20
C CYS A 273 -20.29 4.57 12.37
N LEU A 274 -21.52 4.08 12.57
CA LEU A 274 -22.73 4.60 11.92
C LEU A 274 -22.94 6.08 12.26
N ALA A 275 -22.95 6.45 13.54
CA ALA A 275 -23.18 7.82 13.97
C ALA A 275 -22.12 8.80 13.44
N LEU A 276 -20.83 8.44 13.54
CA LEU A 276 -19.73 9.25 13.03
C LEU A 276 -19.75 9.39 11.50
N THR A 277 -20.12 8.32 10.79
CA THR A 277 -20.18 8.36 9.32
C THR A 277 -21.37 9.17 8.81
N LEU A 278 -22.54 9.08 9.46
CA LEU A 278 -23.68 9.93 9.14
C LEU A 278 -23.35 11.41 9.40
N LEU A 279 -22.69 11.73 10.52
CA LEU A 279 -22.22 13.09 10.83
C LEU A 279 -21.24 13.60 9.76
N ALA A 280 -20.27 12.78 9.35
CA ALA A 280 -19.31 13.13 8.30
C ALA A 280 -20.00 13.32 6.93
N SER A 281 -20.93 12.44 6.56
CA SER A 281 -21.71 12.56 5.31
C SER A 281 -22.55 13.83 5.27
N VAL A 282 -23.24 14.17 6.36
CA VAL A 282 -24.04 15.40 6.47
C VAL A 282 -23.14 16.64 6.41
N ALA A 283 -21.98 16.63 7.08
CA ALA A 283 -21.02 17.73 7.00
C ALA A 283 -20.47 17.94 5.58
N ILE A 284 -20.08 16.86 4.88
CA ILE A 284 -19.57 16.94 3.50
C ILE A 284 -20.68 17.40 2.54
N TRP A 285 -21.93 16.97 2.75
CA TRP A 285 -23.08 17.45 1.99
C TRP A 285 -23.32 18.96 2.18
N TRP A 286 -23.25 19.45 3.42
CA TRP A 286 -23.44 20.87 3.74
C TRP A 286 -22.32 21.75 3.17
N PHE A 287 -21.06 21.30 3.24
CA PHE A 287 -19.89 22.02 2.74
C PHE A 287 -19.47 21.60 1.33
N ARG A 288 -20.39 21.01 0.53
CA ARG A 288 -20.06 20.36 -0.75
C ARG A 288 -19.35 21.24 -1.77
N GLU A 289 -19.71 22.53 -1.85
CA GLU A 289 -19.09 23.50 -2.78
C GLU A 289 -17.68 23.90 -2.32
N THR A 290 -17.49 24.04 -1.01
CA THR A 290 -16.17 24.28 -0.40
C THR A 290 -15.24 23.08 -0.62
N VAL A 291 -15.76 21.86 -0.41
CA VAL A 291 -15.04 20.61 -0.67
C VAL A 291 -14.73 20.45 -2.16
N ALA A 292 -15.69 20.74 -3.06
CA ALA A 292 -15.48 20.70 -4.51
C ALA A 292 -14.34 21.64 -4.92
N ARG A 293 -14.39 22.91 -4.48
CA ARG A 293 -13.34 23.90 -4.79
C ARG A 293 -11.95 23.49 -4.31
N TYR A 294 -11.80 22.95 -3.09
CA TYR A 294 -10.49 22.55 -2.55
C TYR A 294 -9.96 21.20 -3.05
N PHE A 295 -10.83 20.22 -3.33
CA PHE A 295 -10.41 18.88 -3.80
C PHE A 295 -10.41 18.72 -5.33
N PHE A 296 -11.17 19.53 -6.07
CA PHE A 296 -11.32 19.42 -7.52
C PHE A 296 -11.06 20.73 -8.29
N GLY A 297 -10.79 21.85 -7.60
CA GLY A 297 -10.48 23.15 -8.22
C GLY A 297 -11.71 23.95 -8.66
N SER A 298 -12.83 23.31 -9.01
CA SER A 298 -14.11 23.98 -9.32
C SER A 298 -15.22 23.68 -8.31
N ALA A 299 -16.13 24.63 -8.13
CA ALA A 299 -17.40 24.44 -7.43
C ALA A 299 -18.40 23.61 -8.25
N ASP A 300 -18.25 23.52 -9.58
CA ASP A 300 -19.14 22.77 -10.48
C ASP A 300 -19.16 21.25 -10.17
N GLU A 301 -18.14 20.76 -9.47
CA GLU A 301 -18.03 19.38 -8.99
C GLU A 301 -18.83 19.12 -7.69
N ALA A 302 -19.60 20.09 -7.19
CA ALA A 302 -20.50 19.90 -6.06
C ALA A 302 -21.53 18.75 -6.21
N PRO A 303 -22.04 18.40 -7.41
CA PRO A 303 -22.83 17.18 -7.63
C PRO A 303 -21.99 15.90 -7.47
N MET A 304 -20.71 15.93 -7.85
CA MET A 304 -19.77 14.82 -7.60
C MET A 304 -19.57 14.64 -6.09
N VAL A 305 -19.26 15.71 -5.37
CA VAL A 305 -19.12 15.67 -3.90
C VAL A 305 -20.42 15.22 -3.21
N SER A 306 -21.58 15.60 -3.75
CA SER A 306 -22.89 15.12 -3.28
C SER A 306 -23.03 13.59 -3.42
N LEU A 307 -22.62 13.00 -4.55
CA LEU A 307 -22.55 11.54 -4.73
C LEU A 307 -21.57 10.89 -3.74
N LEU A 308 -20.40 11.49 -3.51
CA LEU A 308 -19.39 10.95 -2.58
C LEU A 308 -19.88 10.99 -1.12
N ALA A 309 -20.64 12.02 -0.72
CA ALA A 309 -21.26 12.11 0.60
C ALA A 309 -22.32 11.02 0.83
N ILE A 310 -23.17 10.75 -0.18
CA ILE A 310 -24.16 9.65 -0.17
C ILE A 310 -23.47 8.28 -0.22
N GLY A 311 -22.35 8.16 -0.93
CA GLY A 311 -21.56 6.93 -1.07
C GLY A 311 -20.70 6.58 0.15
N LEU A 312 -20.30 7.57 0.95
CA LEU A 312 -19.39 7.38 2.09
C LEU A 312 -19.84 6.31 3.09
N PRO A 313 -21.12 6.22 3.52
CA PRO A 313 -21.59 5.13 4.37
C PRO A 313 -21.35 3.74 3.78
N VAL A 314 -21.60 3.57 2.47
CA VAL A 314 -21.42 2.29 1.78
C VAL A 314 -19.95 1.86 1.76
N VAL A 315 -19.04 2.80 1.49
CA VAL A 315 -17.58 2.56 1.52
C VAL A 315 -17.11 2.25 2.94
N VAL A 316 -17.61 2.96 3.95
CA VAL A 316 -17.26 2.73 5.36
C VAL A 316 -17.78 1.37 5.85
N PHE A 317 -19.03 0.98 5.57
CA PHE A 317 -19.55 -0.31 6.00
C PHE A 317 -18.88 -1.49 5.30
N PHE A 318 -18.51 -1.36 4.02
CA PHE A 318 -17.67 -2.33 3.33
C PHE A 318 -16.31 -2.51 4.05
N ASN A 319 -15.63 -1.40 4.35
CA ASN A 319 -14.35 -1.43 5.07
C ASN A 319 -14.52 -2.03 6.49
N PHE A 320 -15.52 -1.58 7.25
CA PHE A 320 -15.87 -2.11 8.58
C PHE A 320 -16.05 -3.63 8.56
N ALA A 321 -16.82 -4.15 7.61
CA ALA A 321 -17.06 -5.58 7.46
C ALA A 321 -15.76 -6.36 7.17
N THR A 322 -14.93 -5.88 6.24
CA THR A 322 -13.65 -6.55 5.93
C THR A 322 -12.70 -6.56 7.12
N SER A 323 -12.60 -5.47 7.89
CA SER A 323 -11.84 -5.43 9.14
C SER A 323 -12.44 -6.34 10.22
N TRP A 324 -13.77 -6.42 10.35
CA TRP A 324 -14.45 -7.24 11.34
C TRP A 324 -14.19 -8.73 11.11
N PHE A 325 -14.36 -9.21 9.88
CA PHE A 325 -14.09 -10.60 9.54
C PHE A 325 -12.60 -10.95 9.57
N SER A 326 -11.71 -10.00 9.29
CA SER A 326 -10.27 -10.17 9.56
C SER A 326 -10.00 -10.28 11.07
N GLY A 327 -10.74 -9.55 11.90
CA GLY A 327 -10.76 -9.68 13.37
C GLY A 327 -11.22 -11.06 13.86
N LYS A 328 -12.32 -11.62 13.34
CA LYS A 328 -12.73 -13.04 13.53
C LYS A 328 -11.78 -14.04 12.82
N ARG A 329 -10.68 -13.58 12.20
CA ARG A 329 -9.69 -14.37 11.43
C ARG A 329 -10.25 -15.13 10.22
N LEU A 330 -11.46 -14.77 9.78
CA LEU A 330 -12.17 -15.33 8.63
C LEU A 330 -11.62 -14.77 7.30
N ASN A 331 -10.29 -14.74 7.14
CA ASN A 331 -9.63 -14.13 5.98
C ASN A 331 -10.05 -14.77 4.65
N ARG A 332 -10.36 -16.07 4.61
CA ARG A 332 -10.94 -16.73 3.42
C ARG A 332 -12.29 -16.13 2.98
N PHE A 333 -13.07 -15.58 3.92
CA PHE A 333 -14.32 -14.89 3.63
C PHE A 333 -14.10 -13.41 3.24
N VAL A 334 -13.16 -12.72 3.92
CA VAL A 334 -12.70 -11.37 3.50
C VAL A 334 -12.25 -11.37 2.04
N PHE A 335 -11.46 -12.36 1.62
CA PHE A 335 -11.03 -12.49 0.22
C PHE A 335 -12.20 -12.72 -0.75
N ARG A 336 -13.23 -13.50 -0.37
CA ARG A 336 -14.43 -13.68 -1.22
C ARG A 336 -15.20 -12.36 -1.40
N ILE A 337 -15.40 -11.60 -0.32
CA ILE A 337 -16.07 -10.29 -0.37
C ILE A 337 -15.27 -9.30 -1.23
N GLN A 338 -13.95 -9.19 -1.02
CA GLN A 338 -13.12 -8.24 -1.76
C GLN A 338 -12.94 -8.65 -3.24
N PHE A 339 -12.86 -9.95 -3.53
CA PHE A 339 -12.87 -10.47 -4.90
C PHE A 339 -14.20 -10.17 -5.59
N ALA A 340 -15.33 -10.46 -4.95
CA ALA A 340 -16.66 -10.17 -5.48
C ALA A 340 -16.82 -8.67 -5.75
N GLN A 341 -16.49 -7.80 -4.80
CA GLN A 341 -16.52 -6.35 -4.98
C GLN A 341 -15.60 -5.90 -6.14
N THR A 342 -14.39 -6.45 -6.27
CA THR A 342 -13.47 -6.12 -7.36
C THR A 342 -14.02 -6.53 -8.73
N LEU A 343 -14.64 -7.70 -8.81
CA LEU A 343 -15.26 -8.25 -10.02
C LEU A 343 -16.54 -7.49 -10.42
N PHE A 344 -17.46 -7.26 -9.47
CA PHE A 344 -18.67 -6.47 -9.71
C PHE A 344 -18.33 -5.03 -10.12
N PHE A 345 -17.30 -4.40 -9.54
CA PHE A 345 -16.83 -3.09 -9.99
C PHE A 345 -16.38 -3.12 -11.47
N ALA A 346 -15.60 -4.14 -11.87
CA ALA A 346 -15.16 -4.27 -13.25
C ALA A 346 -16.32 -4.48 -14.23
N LEU A 347 -17.27 -5.35 -13.90
CA LEU A 347 -18.46 -5.62 -14.73
C LEU A 347 -19.38 -4.38 -14.81
N LEU A 348 -19.60 -3.68 -13.69
CA LEU A 348 -20.44 -2.49 -13.66
C LEU A 348 -19.83 -1.30 -14.43
N CYS A 349 -18.50 -1.15 -14.47
CA CYS A 349 -17.87 -0.17 -15.36
C CYS A 349 -18.17 -0.47 -16.84
N VAL A 350 -18.02 -1.72 -17.27
CA VAL A 350 -18.31 -2.12 -18.65
C VAL A 350 -19.79 -1.90 -18.98
N VAL A 351 -20.70 -2.34 -18.11
CA VAL A 351 -22.15 -2.17 -18.31
C VAL A 351 -22.56 -0.69 -18.35
N LEU A 352 -22.08 0.14 -17.41
CA LEU A 352 -22.43 1.57 -17.41
C LEU A 352 -21.83 2.33 -18.58
N PHE A 353 -20.62 1.99 -19.07
CA PHE A 353 -20.07 2.59 -20.28
C PHE A 353 -20.80 2.19 -21.58
N GLN A 354 -21.64 1.15 -21.56
CA GLN A 354 -22.52 0.78 -22.69
C GLN A 354 -23.94 1.37 -22.56
N LEU A 355 -24.40 1.66 -21.34
CA LEU A 355 -25.76 2.15 -21.07
C LEU A 355 -25.84 3.66 -20.75
N THR A 356 -24.72 4.32 -20.46
CA THR A 356 -24.65 5.71 -19.99
C THR A 356 -23.42 6.42 -20.57
N SER A 357 -23.29 7.72 -20.32
CA SER A 357 -22.10 8.48 -20.73
C SER A 357 -20.82 7.94 -20.07
N VAL A 358 -19.76 7.89 -20.87
CA VAL A 358 -18.40 7.55 -20.44
C VAL A 358 -17.86 8.71 -19.59
N SER A 359 -18.02 8.60 -18.27
CA SER A 359 -17.67 9.64 -17.30
C SER A 359 -17.14 9.08 -15.98
N ALA A 360 -16.42 9.90 -15.24
CA ALA A 360 -15.96 9.64 -13.88
C ALA A 360 -17.13 9.28 -12.95
N PHE A 361 -18.26 9.98 -13.10
CA PHE A 361 -19.49 9.74 -12.33
C PHE A 361 -19.97 8.29 -12.46
N SER A 362 -20.03 7.76 -13.68
CA SER A 362 -20.42 6.37 -13.95
C SER A 362 -19.46 5.35 -13.29
N VAL A 363 -18.15 5.64 -13.25
CA VAL A 363 -17.16 4.80 -12.55
C VAL A 363 -17.33 4.85 -11.03
N ILE A 364 -17.67 6.02 -10.47
CA ILE A 364 -17.93 6.18 -9.03
C ILE A 364 -19.22 5.45 -8.64
N VAL A 365 -20.28 5.54 -9.44
CA VAL A 365 -21.52 4.76 -9.24
C VAL A 365 -21.22 3.26 -9.30
N ALA A 366 -20.45 2.77 -10.28
CA ALA A 366 -20.01 1.37 -10.35
C ALA A 366 -19.21 0.95 -9.09
N TYR A 367 -18.33 1.82 -8.58
CA TYR A 367 -17.57 1.56 -7.36
C TYR A 367 -18.49 1.45 -6.13
N LEU A 368 -19.37 2.43 -5.91
CA LEU A 368 -20.29 2.46 -4.77
C LEU A 368 -21.25 1.27 -4.79
N ALA A 369 -21.84 0.94 -5.94
CA ALA A 369 -22.69 -0.23 -6.11
C ALA A 369 -21.93 -1.55 -5.83
N SER A 370 -20.67 -1.66 -6.24
CA SER A 370 -19.84 -2.83 -5.91
C SER A 370 -19.55 -2.97 -4.40
N CYS A 371 -19.32 -1.85 -3.70
CA CYS A 371 -19.15 -1.84 -2.25
C CYS A 371 -20.47 -2.16 -1.52
N PHE A 372 -21.62 -1.78 -2.08
CA PHE A 372 -22.93 -2.19 -1.58
C PHE A 372 -23.11 -3.71 -1.68
N VAL A 373 -22.81 -4.33 -2.84
CA VAL A 373 -22.82 -5.80 -3.01
C VAL A 373 -21.86 -6.49 -2.02
N GLY A 374 -20.66 -5.95 -1.81
CA GLY A 374 -19.73 -6.48 -0.81
C GLY A 374 -20.28 -6.38 0.63
N THR A 375 -21.03 -5.32 0.93
CA THR A 375 -21.63 -5.08 2.25
C THR A 375 -22.87 -5.94 2.48
N THR A 376 -23.71 -6.18 1.48
CA THR A 376 -24.87 -7.08 1.60
C THR A 376 -24.46 -8.55 1.70
N LEU A 377 -23.38 -8.96 1.03
CA LEU A 377 -22.74 -10.27 1.22
C LEU A 377 -22.15 -10.44 2.63
N ALA A 378 -21.56 -9.39 3.20
CA ALA A 378 -21.10 -9.38 4.59
C ALA A 378 -22.27 -9.50 5.59
N ALA A 379 -23.32 -8.70 5.40
CA ALA A 379 -24.49 -8.67 6.28
C ALA A 379 -25.28 -9.99 6.25
N SER A 380 -25.50 -10.57 5.05
CA SER A 380 -26.20 -11.86 4.92
C SER A 380 -25.47 -12.99 5.64
N TYR A 381 -24.12 -13.00 5.62
CA TYR A 381 -23.35 -13.94 6.43
C TYR A 381 -23.54 -13.71 7.94
N THR A 382 -23.50 -12.47 8.45
CA THR A 382 -23.77 -12.22 9.89
C THR A 382 -25.18 -12.63 10.33
N LEU A 383 -26.17 -12.51 9.44
CA LEU A 383 -27.56 -12.91 9.71
C LEU A 383 -27.77 -14.44 9.73
N VAL A 384 -26.83 -15.20 9.15
CA VAL A 384 -26.79 -16.67 9.22
C VAL A 384 -25.94 -17.14 10.40
N ASP A 385 -24.74 -16.55 10.59
CA ASP A 385 -23.82 -16.83 11.71
C ASP A 385 -24.51 -16.57 13.06
N GLY A 386 -25.15 -15.40 13.20
CA GLY A 386 -25.78 -14.95 14.44
C GLY A 386 -26.98 -15.78 14.91
N ARG A 387 -27.64 -16.55 14.04
CA ARG A 387 -28.69 -17.51 14.45
C ARG A 387 -28.08 -18.66 15.27
N SER A 388 -26.89 -19.11 14.90
CA SER A 388 -26.16 -20.16 15.61
C SER A 388 -25.61 -19.66 16.96
N GLU A 389 -25.15 -18.40 17.04
CA GLU A 389 -24.71 -17.80 18.30
C GLU A 389 -25.90 -17.58 19.27
N ALA A 390 -27.09 -17.25 18.77
CA ALA A 390 -28.29 -17.04 19.59
C ALA A 390 -28.83 -18.31 20.27
N GLU A 391 -28.71 -19.48 19.64
CA GLU A 391 -29.18 -20.76 20.20
C GLU A 391 -28.30 -21.30 21.36
N HIS A 392 -27.14 -20.69 21.61
CA HIS A 392 -26.21 -21.08 22.69
C HIS A 392 -26.01 -19.97 23.74
N GLY A 393 -26.71 -18.84 23.60
CA GLY A 393 -26.54 -17.65 24.42
C GLY A 393 -27.46 -17.60 25.63
N ASP A 394 -27.29 -18.49 26.61
CA ASP A 394 -27.77 -18.22 27.98
C ASP A 394 -26.95 -17.04 28.54
N ASP A 395 -27.48 -15.83 28.31
CA ASP A 395 -26.83 -14.55 28.57
C ASP A 395 -26.81 -14.26 30.09
N HIS A 396 -26.06 -15.06 30.85
CA HIS A 396 -25.84 -14.85 32.27
C HIS A 396 -25.37 -13.40 32.50
N PRO A 397 -26.15 -12.58 33.23
CA PRO A 397 -25.87 -11.15 33.36
C PRO A 397 -24.68 -10.96 34.30
N THR A 398 -23.46 -11.07 33.74
CA THR A 398 -22.21 -10.80 34.44
C THR A 398 -22.22 -9.36 34.91
N SER A 399 -22.57 -9.16 36.19
CA SER A 399 -22.75 -7.88 36.87
C SER A 399 -21.44 -7.12 37.13
N ASP A 400 -20.38 -7.49 36.41
CA ASP A 400 -19.10 -6.81 36.33
C ASP A 400 -19.38 -5.37 35.84
N PRO A 401 -19.10 -4.32 36.65
CA PRO A 401 -19.44 -2.94 36.28
C PRO A 401 -18.76 -2.58 34.96
N ALA A 402 -19.43 -1.79 34.12
CA ALA A 402 -19.13 -1.65 32.69
C ALA A 402 -17.82 -0.90 32.38
N ASP A 403 -16.70 -1.51 32.74
CA ASP A 403 -15.32 -1.02 32.65
C ASP A 403 -15.01 -0.60 31.21
N PRO A 404 -14.92 0.73 30.94
CA PRO A 404 -15.29 1.29 29.67
C PRO A 404 -14.44 0.73 28.52
N ILE A 405 -15.12 -0.01 27.64
CA ILE A 405 -14.58 -0.66 26.43
C ILE A 405 -13.70 0.31 25.63
N TRP A 406 -14.15 1.56 25.49
CA TRP A 406 -13.42 2.66 24.84
C TRP A 406 -12.08 3.01 25.50
N ARG A 407 -11.97 3.03 26.83
CA ARG A 407 -10.72 3.34 27.56
C ARG A 407 -9.59 2.37 27.23
N LYS A 408 -9.93 1.14 26.84
CA LYS A 408 -8.97 0.08 26.47
C LYS A 408 -8.65 0.05 24.98
N ILE A 409 -9.54 0.55 24.12
CA ILE A 409 -9.39 0.54 22.65
C ILE A 409 -8.79 1.84 22.12
N LEU A 410 -9.29 2.98 22.59
CA LEU A 410 -9.04 4.30 21.99
C LEU A 410 -7.55 4.63 21.84
N PRO A 411 -6.66 4.36 22.82
CA PRO A 411 -5.23 4.64 22.65
C PRO A 411 -4.59 3.86 21.50
N PHE A 412 -5.01 2.62 21.24
CA PHE A 412 -4.52 1.83 20.11
C PHE A 412 -5.18 2.26 18.79
N ALA A 413 -6.49 2.51 18.81
CA ALA A 413 -7.23 2.97 17.63
C ALA A 413 -6.66 4.29 17.10
N VAL A 414 -6.33 5.26 17.98
CA VAL A 414 -5.73 6.55 17.59
C VAL A 414 -4.37 6.37 16.88
N TRP A 415 -3.47 5.50 17.36
CA TRP A 415 -2.18 5.29 16.69
C TRP A 415 -2.29 4.57 15.34
N VAL A 416 -3.22 3.62 15.22
CA VAL A 416 -3.54 2.97 13.93
C VAL A 416 -4.22 3.98 12.98
N TRP A 417 -5.12 4.82 13.49
CA TRP A 417 -5.78 5.88 12.76
C TRP A 417 -4.79 6.92 12.23
N ILE A 418 -3.89 7.47 13.07
CA ILE A 418 -2.83 8.40 12.66
C ILE A 418 -2.00 7.78 11.53
N SER A 419 -1.57 6.54 11.69
CA SER A 419 -0.74 5.85 10.69
C SER A 419 -1.47 5.69 9.35
N ASN A 420 -2.74 5.29 9.38
CA ASN A 420 -3.57 5.18 8.17
C ASN A 420 -3.89 6.55 7.55
N ALA A 421 -4.21 7.56 8.36
CA ALA A 421 -4.48 8.92 7.91
C ALA A 421 -3.26 9.51 7.19
N LEU A 422 -2.06 9.36 7.76
CA LEU A 422 -0.82 9.78 7.14
C LEU A 422 -0.54 9.05 5.82
N ILE A 423 -0.77 7.74 5.72
CA ILE A 423 -0.58 6.99 4.47
C ILE A 423 -1.53 7.50 3.36
N ASN A 424 -2.80 7.73 3.68
CA ASN A 424 -3.74 8.27 2.69
C ASN A 424 -3.38 9.72 2.32
N LEU A 425 -3.10 10.58 3.31
CA LEU A 425 -2.76 11.97 3.06
C LEU A 425 -1.47 12.11 2.23
N PHE A 426 -0.47 11.25 2.46
CA PHE A 426 0.72 11.14 1.61
C PHE A 426 0.34 10.80 0.16
N SER A 427 -0.57 9.85 -0.06
CA SER A 427 -1.04 9.50 -1.42
C SER A 427 -1.90 10.57 -2.09
N VAL A 428 -2.41 11.56 -1.36
CA VAL A 428 -3.32 12.61 -1.86
C VAL A 428 -2.63 13.99 -1.93
N CYS A 429 -1.48 14.17 -1.26
CA CYS A 429 -0.71 15.42 -1.23
C CYS A 429 -0.42 15.98 -2.64
N ASP A 430 0.17 15.15 -3.51
CA ASP A 430 0.55 15.48 -4.90
C ASP A 430 -0.63 16.04 -5.71
N ARG A 431 -1.81 15.44 -5.52
CA ARG A 431 -3.05 15.81 -6.20
C ARG A 431 -3.54 17.15 -5.70
N LEU A 432 -3.47 17.40 -4.39
CA LEU A 432 -3.85 18.68 -3.80
C LEU A 432 -2.86 19.81 -4.14
N LEU A 433 -1.56 19.49 -4.30
CA LEU A 433 -0.57 20.43 -4.84
C LEU A 433 -0.93 20.85 -6.27
N LEU A 434 -1.21 19.90 -7.16
CA LEU A 434 -1.67 20.20 -8.53
C LEU A 434 -3.00 20.98 -8.53
N VAL A 435 -3.95 20.65 -7.66
CA VAL A 435 -5.27 21.30 -7.64
C VAL A 435 -5.25 22.72 -7.07
N ASN A 436 -4.38 23.02 -6.09
CA ASN A 436 -4.43 24.29 -5.34
C ASN A 436 -3.23 25.22 -5.59
N PHE A 437 -2.14 24.73 -6.19
CA PHE A 437 -0.87 25.48 -6.29
C PHE A 437 -0.20 25.41 -7.68
N TYR A 438 -0.83 24.80 -8.69
CA TYR A 438 -0.30 24.86 -10.06
C TYR A 438 -0.40 26.29 -10.61
N PRO A 439 0.68 26.85 -11.20
CA PRO A 439 0.76 28.29 -11.47
C PRO A 439 -0.07 28.76 -12.68
N ASP A 440 -0.31 27.89 -13.66
CA ASP A 440 -1.06 28.25 -14.87
C ASP A 440 -2.55 27.87 -14.75
N GLN A 441 -3.40 28.90 -14.72
CA GLN A 441 -4.86 28.77 -14.63
C GLN A 441 -5.54 28.42 -15.96
N GLN A 442 -4.81 28.45 -17.09
CA GLN A 442 -5.34 28.06 -18.40
C GLN A 442 -5.28 26.54 -18.64
N VAL A 443 -4.45 25.82 -17.88
CA VAL A 443 -4.32 24.36 -17.98
C VAL A 443 -5.43 23.68 -17.21
N ASP A 444 -6.10 22.71 -17.85
CA ASP A 444 -7.06 21.85 -17.17
C ASP A 444 -6.34 21.01 -16.08
N ILE A 445 -6.59 21.38 -14.83
CA ILE A 445 -6.12 20.68 -13.63
C ILE A 445 -6.55 19.21 -13.62
N GLN A 446 -7.76 18.90 -14.12
CA GLN A 446 -8.25 17.52 -14.20
C GLN A 446 -7.45 16.70 -15.22
N PHE A 447 -7.10 17.29 -16.36
CA PHE A 447 -6.17 16.68 -17.31
C PHE A 447 -4.80 16.38 -16.65
N LEU A 448 -4.20 17.33 -15.92
CA LEU A 448 -2.92 17.12 -15.23
C LEU A 448 -2.97 15.98 -14.21
N VAL A 449 -4.02 15.93 -13.37
CA VAL A 449 -4.18 14.83 -12.40
C VAL A 449 -4.42 13.50 -13.13
N GLY A 450 -5.08 13.50 -14.30
CA GLY A 450 -5.21 12.34 -15.17
C GLY A 450 -3.87 11.83 -15.75
N GLN A 451 -2.97 12.74 -16.15
CA GLN A 451 -1.60 12.39 -16.58
C GLN A 451 -0.81 11.75 -15.44
N TYR A 452 -0.83 12.39 -14.26
CA TYR A 452 -0.19 11.89 -13.04
C TYR A 452 -0.76 10.52 -12.61
N HIS A 453 -2.09 10.34 -12.59
CA HIS A 453 -2.71 9.06 -12.25
C HIS A 453 -2.23 7.94 -13.19
N THR A 454 -2.26 8.19 -14.50
CA THR A 454 -1.89 7.18 -15.50
C THR A 454 -0.43 6.77 -15.38
N ALA A 455 0.47 7.72 -15.12
CA ALA A 455 1.87 7.42 -14.77
C ALA A 455 1.98 6.49 -13.54
N CYS A 456 1.08 6.62 -12.57
CA CYS A 456 1.09 5.85 -11.32
C CYS A 456 0.52 4.42 -11.43
N ILE A 457 -0.24 4.07 -12.48
CA ILE A 457 -0.99 2.79 -12.55
C ILE A 457 -0.07 1.57 -12.36
N PHE A 458 1.03 1.50 -13.12
CA PHE A 458 2.00 0.40 -13.03
C PHE A 458 2.89 0.49 -11.77
N PRO A 459 3.47 1.66 -11.40
CA PRO A 459 4.17 1.84 -10.12
C PRO A 459 3.40 1.37 -8.89
N LEU A 460 2.11 1.68 -8.79
CA LEU A 460 1.28 1.29 -7.64
C LEU A 460 1.12 -0.23 -7.51
N LEU A 461 1.24 -1.01 -8.59
CA LEU A 461 1.29 -2.47 -8.49
C LEU A 461 2.53 -2.93 -7.71
N LEU A 462 3.71 -2.37 -8.02
CA LEU A 462 4.97 -2.69 -7.34
C LEU A 462 4.88 -2.36 -5.85
N MET A 463 4.28 -1.21 -5.50
CA MET A 463 3.98 -0.85 -4.12
C MET A 463 3.06 -1.88 -3.44
N THR A 464 2.00 -2.37 -4.10
CA THR A 464 1.13 -3.41 -3.53
C THR A 464 1.81 -4.78 -3.38
N ILE A 465 2.84 -5.08 -4.18
CA ILE A 465 3.65 -6.30 -4.03
C ILE A 465 4.57 -6.18 -2.82
N GLY A 466 5.17 -5.01 -2.57
CA GLY A 466 5.86 -4.71 -1.31
C GLY A 466 4.95 -4.82 -0.08
N ALA A 467 3.73 -4.28 -0.17
CA ALA A 467 2.72 -4.41 0.88
C ALA A 467 2.36 -5.88 1.17
N MET A 468 2.12 -6.67 0.13
CA MET A 468 1.83 -8.12 0.22
C MET A 468 2.99 -8.89 0.85
N ALA A 469 4.24 -8.61 0.45
CA ALA A 469 5.42 -9.21 1.03
C ALA A 469 5.55 -8.86 2.52
N GLY A 470 5.32 -7.60 2.90
CA GLY A 470 5.25 -7.16 4.29
C GLY A 470 4.18 -7.90 5.11
N SER A 471 2.95 -8.04 4.60
CA SER A 471 1.87 -8.73 5.31
C SER A 471 2.10 -10.25 5.44
N THR A 472 2.64 -10.89 4.39
CA THR A 472 2.88 -12.35 4.38
C THR A 472 4.16 -12.73 5.13
N GLY A 473 5.17 -11.86 5.17
CA GLY A 473 6.40 -12.06 5.94
C GLY A 473 6.23 -11.81 7.45
N MET A 474 5.32 -10.92 7.85
CA MET A 474 5.15 -10.52 9.26
C MET A 474 5.02 -11.69 10.26
N PRO A 475 4.21 -12.76 10.02
CA PRO A 475 4.10 -13.87 10.97
C PRO A 475 5.41 -14.64 11.17
N TYR A 476 6.25 -14.71 10.14
CA TYR A 476 7.57 -15.35 10.20
C TYR A 476 8.58 -14.48 10.96
N LEU A 477 8.50 -13.15 10.81
CA LEU A 477 9.33 -12.20 11.55
C LEU A 477 8.92 -12.15 13.03
N SER A 478 7.62 -12.14 13.34
CA SER A 478 7.10 -12.24 14.72
C SER A 478 7.57 -13.52 15.40
N LYS A 479 7.47 -14.68 14.75
CA LYS A 479 7.89 -15.97 15.35
C LYS A 479 9.35 -15.96 15.80
N ASP A 480 10.27 -15.53 14.92
CA ASP A 480 11.70 -15.46 15.24
C ASP A 480 11.98 -14.38 16.31
N TRP A 481 11.22 -13.28 16.26
CA TRP A 481 11.34 -12.20 17.25
C TRP A 481 10.90 -12.65 18.65
N GLU A 482 9.81 -13.41 18.75
CA GLU A 482 9.30 -14.02 19.97
C GLU A 482 10.25 -15.11 20.51
N SER A 483 10.89 -15.90 19.63
CA SER A 483 11.92 -16.87 20.04
C SER A 483 13.28 -16.24 20.39
N GLY A 484 13.39 -14.90 20.35
CA GLY A 484 14.63 -14.18 20.67
C GLY A 484 15.68 -14.14 19.55
N ASP A 485 15.44 -14.78 18.40
CA ASP A 485 16.41 -14.86 17.30
C ASP A 485 16.42 -13.57 16.47
N ARG A 486 17.10 -12.56 17.01
CA ARG A 486 17.33 -11.27 16.35
C ARG A 486 18.16 -11.39 15.06
N GLN A 487 18.90 -12.47 14.86
CA GLN A 487 19.70 -12.69 13.66
C GLN A 487 18.83 -13.21 12.51
N ALA A 488 18.00 -14.23 12.75
CA ALA A 488 17.06 -14.73 11.75
C ALA A 488 16.04 -13.66 11.30
N VAL A 489 15.57 -12.80 12.22
CA VAL A 489 14.77 -11.62 11.87
C VAL A 489 15.52 -10.69 10.91
N ALA A 490 16.81 -10.42 11.16
CA ALA A 490 17.63 -9.58 10.30
C ALA A 490 17.88 -10.23 8.94
N ASP A 491 18.23 -11.51 8.89
CA ASP A 491 18.51 -12.25 7.66
C ASP A 491 17.26 -12.35 6.77
N ARG A 492 16.08 -12.63 7.36
CA ARG A 492 14.81 -12.61 6.63
C ARG A 492 14.43 -11.21 6.15
N MET A 493 14.64 -10.17 6.96
CA MET A 493 14.36 -8.78 6.56
C MET A 493 15.27 -8.34 5.39
N ASN A 494 16.57 -8.63 5.45
CA ASN A 494 17.49 -8.35 4.34
C ASN A 494 17.10 -9.13 3.08
N LEU A 495 16.77 -10.42 3.20
CA LEU A 495 16.33 -11.24 2.09
C LEU A 495 15.07 -10.68 1.43
N MET A 496 14.07 -10.27 2.23
CA MET A 496 12.83 -9.65 1.73
C MET A 496 13.10 -8.31 1.05
N LEU A 497 13.93 -7.44 1.64
CA LEU A 497 14.24 -6.12 1.08
C LEU A 497 15.00 -6.22 -0.25
N LYS A 498 16.02 -7.09 -0.33
CA LYS A 498 16.77 -7.31 -1.58
C LYS A 498 15.90 -7.96 -2.64
N ALA A 499 15.09 -8.96 -2.29
CA ALA A 499 14.22 -9.63 -3.25
C ALA A 499 13.13 -8.69 -3.82
N ILE A 500 12.48 -7.90 -2.96
CA ILE A 500 11.46 -6.93 -3.40
C ILE A 500 12.09 -5.78 -4.19
N GLY A 501 13.23 -5.22 -3.74
CA GLY A 501 13.90 -4.17 -4.49
C GLY A 501 14.41 -4.65 -5.86
N LEU A 502 15.02 -5.84 -5.94
CA LEU A 502 15.46 -6.43 -7.21
C LEU A 502 14.28 -6.72 -8.16
N PHE A 503 13.17 -7.25 -7.63
CA PHE A 503 11.94 -7.41 -8.38
C PHE A 503 11.42 -6.06 -8.90
N CYS A 504 11.43 -5.01 -8.07
CA CYS A 504 10.97 -3.68 -8.44
C CYS A 504 11.86 -3.04 -9.53
N VAL A 505 13.20 -3.14 -9.45
CA VAL A 505 14.10 -2.71 -10.54
C VAL A 505 13.76 -3.47 -11.84
N THR A 506 13.69 -4.81 -11.77
CA THR A 506 13.45 -5.68 -12.93
C THR A 506 12.11 -5.37 -13.61
N ALA A 507 11.04 -5.27 -12.83
CA ALA A 507 9.71 -4.96 -13.33
C ALA A 507 9.63 -3.53 -13.87
N SER A 508 10.26 -2.55 -13.21
CA SER A 508 10.28 -1.15 -13.68
C SER A 508 11.01 -1.01 -15.01
N VAL A 509 12.13 -1.70 -15.22
CA VAL A 509 12.81 -1.72 -16.53
C VAL A 509 11.92 -2.33 -17.60
N ALA A 510 11.23 -3.44 -17.31
CA ALA A 510 10.28 -4.05 -18.26
C ALA A 510 9.11 -3.09 -18.59
N ILE A 511 8.56 -2.39 -17.61
CA ILE A 511 7.50 -1.38 -17.81
C ILE A 511 8.02 -0.21 -18.67
N LEU A 512 9.23 0.30 -18.41
CA LEU A 512 9.84 1.38 -19.19
C LEU A 512 10.20 1.00 -20.63
N LEU A 513 10.46 -0.29 -20.89
CA LEU A 513 10.63 -0.81 -22.26
C LEU A 513 9.30 -0.94 -22.99
N LEU A 514 8.23 -1.30 -22.28
CA LEU A 514 6.86 -1.40 -22.81
C LEU A 514 6.13 -0.06 -22.90
N ALA A 515 6.60 1.01 -22.26
CA ALA A 515 5.89 2.28 -22.16
C ALA A 515 5.40 2.86 -23.51
N PRO A 516 6.21 2.91 -24.60
CA PRO A 516 5.74 3.45 -25.88
C PRO A 516 4.63 2.62 -26.56
N LEU A 517 4.54 1.33 -26.24
CA LEU A 517 3.44 0.46 -26.70
C LEU A 517 2.17 0.75 -25.89
N LEU A 518 2.30 0.92 -24.58
CA LEU A 518 1.19 1.15 -23.65
C LEU A 518 0.57 2.55 -23.83
N PHE A 519 1.41 3.59 -23.79
CA PHE A 519 1.01 5.00 -23.84
C PHE A 519 0.75 5.46 -25.29
N GLY A 520 1.66 5.18 -26.21
CA GLY A 520 1.50 5.49 -27.62
C GLY A 520 0.41 4.65 -28.28
N GLN A 521 0.62 3.35 -28.49
CA GLN A 521 -0.29 2.56 -29.33
C GLN A 521 -1.64 2.23 -28.67
N ILE A 522 -1.65 1.78 -27.41
CA ILE A 522 -2.90 1.30 -26.78
C ILE A 522 -3.74 2.46 -26.25
N TRP A 523 -3.11 3.50 -25.68
CA TRP A 523 -3.82 4.70 -25.21
C TRP A 523 -3.86 5.86 -26.21
N LYS A 524 -3.25 5.73 -27.40
CA LYS A 524 -3.29 6.70 -28.52
C LYS A 524 -2.75 8.08 -28.14
N ASP A 525 -1.55 8.11 -27.54
CA ASP A 525 -0.77 9.31 -27.15
C ASP A 525 -1.43 10.27 -26.14
N LYS A 526 -2.71 10.04 -25.83
CA LYS A 526 -3.58 10.68 -24.80
C LYS A 526 -2.91 10.91 -23.45
N PHE A 527 -1.92 10.10 -23.10
CA PHE A 527 -1.18 10.17 -21.84
C PHE A 527 0.33 10.41 -22.00
N ALA A 528 0.77 11.08 -23.07
CA ALA A 528 2.20 11.31 -23.33
C ALA A 528 2.96 11.99 -22.17
N MET A 529 2.33 12.91 -21.44
CA MET A 529 2.89 13.49 -20.21
C MET A 529 2.94 12.47 -19.06
N GLY A 530 1.97 11.56 -18.97
CA GLY A 530 2.05 10.40 -18.08
C GLY A 530 3.22 9.46 -18.41
N GLU A 531 3.67 9.36 -19.68
CA GLU A 531 4.86 8.58 -20.05
C GLU A 531 6.15 9.25 -19.57
N SER A 532 6.28 10.58 -19.66
CA SER A 532 7.50 11.28 -19.17
C SER A 532 7.65 11.21 -17.64
N LEU A 533 6.56 11.16 -16.90
CA LEU A 533 6.55 11.02 -15.43
C LEU A 533 6.82 9.57 -14.94
N LEU A 534 6.60 8.58 -15.81
CA LEU A 534 6.71 7.15 -15.49
C LEU A 534 8.04 6.70 -14.86
N PRO A 535 9.24 7.21 -15.24
CA PRO A 535 10.51 6.76 -14.66
C PRO A 535 10.67 7.16 -13.19
N MET A 536 10.20 8.36 -12.83
CA MET A 536 10.24 8.85 -11.45
C MET A 536 9.16 8.21 -10.58
N THR A 537 7.95 8.00 -11.11
CA THR A 537 6.86 7.32 -10.37
C THR A 537 7.21 5.85 -10.06
N LEU A 538 7.80 5.13 -11.03
CA LEU A 538 8.35 3.78 -10.82
C LEU A 538 9.42 3.76 -9.72
N CYS A 539 10.31 4.75 -9.69
CA CYS A 539 11.31 4.88 -8.64
C CYS A 539 10.66 5.05 -7.26
N TYR A 540 9.81 6.06 -7.05
CA TYR A 540 9.27 6.34 -5.72
C TYR A 540 8.33 5.23 -5.21
N CYS A 541 7.52 4.61 -6.06
CA CYS A 541 6.67 3.48 -5.64
C CYS A 541 7.50 2.23 -5.29
N SER A 542 8.68 2.07 -5.90
CA SER A 542 9.62 1.00 -5.53
C SER A 542 10.31 1.28 -4.18
N LEU A 543 10.68 2.53 -3.92
CA LEU A 543 11.15 2.97 -2.60
C LEU A 543 10.04 2.80 -1.53
N ALA A 544 8.78 3.07 -1.89
CA ALA A 544 7.61 2.80 -1.05
C ALA A 544 7.42 1.29 -0.79
N ALA A 545 7.57 0.45 -1.82
CA ALA A 545 7.50 -1.02 -1.68
C ALA A 545 8.54 -1.55 -0.69
N MET A 546 9.79 -1.08 -0.78
CA MET A 546 10.85 -1.41 0.19
C MET A 546 10.57 -0.82 1.58
N THR A 547 9.99 0.39 1.65
CA THR A 547 9.60 1.03 2.91
C THR A 547 8.55 0.21 3.66
N MET A 548 7.50 -0.27 2.98
CA MET A 548 6.43 -1.07 3.59
C MET A 548 6.95 -2.41 4.15
N VAL A 549 8.00 -2.96 3.55
CA VAL A 549 8.72 -4.14 4.10
C VAL A 549 9.56 -3.74 5.32
N ALA A 550 10.43 -2.73 5.19
CA ALA A 550 11.34 -2.30 6.26
C ALA A 550 10.58 -1.89 7.54
N GLN A 551 9.46 -1.17 7.39
CA GLN A 551 8.61 -0.73 8.50
C GLN A 551 8.11 -1.89 9.38
N LYS A 552 7.98 -3.12 8.86
CA LYS A 552 7.57 -4.29 9.67
C LYS A 552 8.59 -4.67 10.76
N TYR A 553 9.82 -4.19 10.68
CA TYR A 553 10.76 -4.27 11.81
C TYR A 553 10.27 -3.47 13.04
N PHE A 554 9.68 -2.29 12.85
CA PHE A 554 9.09 -1.50 13.93
C PHE A 554 7.81 -2.12 14.51
N TRP A 555 7.13 -2.99 13.74
CA TRP A 555 6.00 -3.78 14.23
C TRP A 555 6.47 -4.90 15.17
N CYS A 556 7.57 -5.59 14.84
CA CYS A 556 8.20 -6.56 15.75
C CYS A 556 8.65 -5.88 17.06
N LEU A 557 9.21 -4.67 16.96
CA LEU A 557 9.60 -3.85 18.11
C LEU A 557 8.43 -3.29 18.96
N GLU A 558 7.17 -3.48 18.55
CA GLU A 558 5.98 -2.80 19.09
C GLU A 558 6.05 -1.25 19.08
N LYS A 559 6.93 -0.67 18.25
CA LYS A 559 7.16 0.79 18.13
C LYS A 559 6.63 1.37 16.83
N THR A 560 5.39 1.02 16.47
CA THR A 560 4.74 1.47 15.23
C THR A 560 4.71 3.00 15.08
N TRP A 561 4.66 3.75 16.18
CA TRP A 561 4.71 5.23 16.19
C TRP A 561 5.95 5.80 15.50
N ILE A 562 7.10 5.11 15.51
CA ILE A 562 8.31 5.54 14.79
C ILE A 562 8.03 5.58 13.28
N SER A 563 7.27 4.60 12.78
CA SER A 563 6.82 4.56 11.38
C SER A 563 5.93 5.75 11.06
N SER A 564 5.02 6.11 11.97
CA SER A 564 4.12 7.26 11.84
C SER A 564 4.91 8.58 11.80
N CYS A 565 5.92 8.75 12.65
CA CYS A 565 6.78 9.94 12.66
C CYS A 565 7.54 10.11 11.34
N PHE A 566 8.08 9.04 10.75
CA PHE A 566 8.73 9.14 9.43
C PHE A 566 7.73 9.44 8.31
N LEU A 567 6.54 8.85 8.32
CA LEU A 567 5.49 9.15 7.35
C LEU A 567 5.05 10.63 7.43
N LEU A 568 4.95 11.20 8.64
CA LEU A 568 4.67 12.62 8.84
C LEU A 568 5.82 13.51 8.34
N LEU A 569 7.07 13.17 8.65
CA LEU A 569 8.25 13.90 8.16
C LEU A 569 8.32 13.90 6.62
N GLY A 570 8.06 12.74 6.00
CA GLY A 570 7.99 12.61 4.55
C GLY A 570 6.83 13.40 3.94
N LEU A 571 5.64 13.39 4.55
CA LEU A 571 4.49 14.19 4.10
C LEU A 571 4.79 15.70 4.14
N VAL A 572 5.37 16.19 5.24
CA VAL A 572 5.77 17.59 5.38
C VAL A 572 6.86 17.96 4.37
N CYS A 573 7.82 17.07 4.14
CA CYS A 573 8.83 17.26 3.09
C CYS A 573 8.20 17.32 1.69
N ASN A 574 7.23 16.44 1.39
CA ASN A 574 6.56 16.40 0.10
C ASN A 574 5.82 17.72 -0.16
N PHE A 575 5.02 18.18 0.80
CA PHE A 575 4.29 19.43 0.67
C PHE A 575 5.22 20.64 0.49
N LEU A 576 6.28 20.76 1.32
CA LEU A 576 7.18 21.92 1.27
C LEU A 576 8.09 21.93 0.02
N VAL A 577 8.61 20.77 -0.39
CA VAL A 577 9.45 20.66 -1.60
C VAL A 577 8.57 20.76 -2.86
N GLY A 578 7.36 20.19 -2.84
CA GLY A 578 6.41 20.27 -3.95
C GLY A 578 5.95 21.71 -4.18
N LEU A 579 5.61 22.44 -3.12
CA LEU A 579 5.27 23.87 -3.19
C LEU A 579 6.45 24.73 -3.71
N ALA A 580 7.69 24.34 -3.42
CA ALA A 580 8.88 25.02 -3.94
C ALA A 580 9.19 24.69 -5.41
N LEU A 581 8.92 23.46 -5.88
CA LEU A 581 9.25 23.01 -7.23
C LEU A 581 8.11 23.17 -8.25
N ILE A 582 6.85 23.24 -7.83
CA ILE A 582 5.68 23.33 -8.73
C ILE A 582 5.66 24.62 -9.58
N GLY A 583 6.29 25.70 -9.11
CA GLY A 583 6.43 26.95 -9.86
C GLY A 583 7.38 26.82 -11.07
N ASP A 584 8.57 26.25 -10.85
CA ASP A 584 9.64 26.17 -11.86
C ASP A 584 9.55 24.90 -12.73
N PHE A 585 9.04 23.80 -12.17
CA PHE A 585 9.02 22.47 -12.80
C PHE A 585 7.61 21.88 -12.96
N GLY A 586 6.55 22.61 -12.60
CA GLY A 586 5.17 22.15 -12.75
C GLY A 586 4.92 20.76 -12.18
N ILE A 587 4.39 19.86 -13.01
CA ILE A 587 4.03 18.49 -12.64
C ILE A 587 5.25 17.60 -12.33
N ASP A 588 6.38 17.81 -13.00
CA ASP A 588 7.65 17.10 -12.69
C ASP A 588 8.16 17.47 -11.30
N GLY A 589 7.97 18.73 -10.87
CA GLY A 589 8.31 19.21 -9.53
C GLY A 589 7.56 18.48 -8.41
N VAL A 590 6.27 18.18 -8.63
CA VAL A 590 5.44 17.42 -7.69
C VAL A 590 5.85 15.93 -7.65
N VAL A 591 6.17 15.33 -8.80
CA VAL A 591 6.67 13.94 -8.82
C VAL A 591 8.07 13.84 -8.16
N ALA A 592 8.91 14.87 -8.32
CA ALA A 592 10.21 14.95 -7.68
C ALA A 592 10.12 15.12 -6.15
N SER A 593 9.19 15.93 -5.63
CA SER A 593 9.00 16.09 -4.18
C SER A 593 8.58 14.78 -3.51
N THR A 594 7.73 13.99 -4.17
CA THR A 594 7.29 12.66 -3.70
C THR A 594 8.42 11.64 -3.74
N LEU A 595 9.27 11.68 -4.77
CA LEU A 595 10.48 10.86 -4.85
C LEU A 595 11.46 11.18 -3.72
N ILE A 596 11.78 12.46 -3.50
CA ILE A 596 12.64 12.93 -2.41
C ILE A 596 12.06 12.49 -1.05
N SER A 597 10.75 12.59 -0.88
CA SER A 597 10.06 12.24 0.37
C SER A 597 10.09 10.74 0.64
N HIS A 598 9.84 9.89 -0.35
CA HIS A 598 9.98 8.44 -0.20
C HIS A 598 11.44 8.01 0.05
N ALA A 599 12.41 8.69 -0.55
CA ALA A 599 13.83 8.47 -0.25
C ALA A 599 14.17 8.79 1.22
N ILE A 600 13.68 9.92 1.73
CA ILE A 600 13.86 10.34 3.14
C ILE A 600 13.17 9.35 4.10
N VAL A 601 11.94 8.91 3.80
CA VAL A 601 11.23 7.92 4.62
C VAL A 601 11.98 6.58 4.64
N LEU A 602 12.41 6.06 3.49
CA LEU A 602 13.17 4.80 3.43
C LEU A 602 14.50 4.91 4.18
N ALA A 603 15.25 5.98 3.97
CA ALA A 603 16.51 6.24 4.66
C ALA A 603 16.32 6.32 6.18
N GLY A 604 15.33 7.09 6.65
CA GLY A 604 15.00 7.21 8.07
C GLY A 604 14.59 5.89 8.73
N VAL A 605 13.71 5.12 8.07
CA VAL A 605 13.29 3.78 8.53
C VAL A 605 14.49 2.82 8.62
N LEU A 606 15.37 2.79 7.62
CA LEU A 606 16.57 1.93 7.63
C LEU A 606 17.59 2.39 8.69
N LEU A 607 17.84 3.70 8.82
CA LEU A 607 18.78 4.25 9.82
C LEU A 607 18.31 3.98 11.26
N ILE A 608 17.04 4.17 11.59
CA ILE A 608 16.52 3.86 12.93
C ILE A 608 16.37 2.36 13.16
N SER A 609 16.13 1.56 12.13
CA SER A 609 16.24 0.09 12.24
C SER A 609 17.66 -0.34 12.60
N LYS A 610 18.68 0.23 11.94
CA LYS A 610 20.09 0.01 12.26
C LYS A 610 20.45 0.45 13.68
N TYR A 611 19.93 1.61 14.13
CA TYR A 611 20.07 2.07 15.52
C TYR A 611 19.44 1.09 16.53
N HIS A 612 18.31 0.47 16.19
CA HIS A 612 17.69 -0.60 16.97
C HIS A 612 18.31 -2.00 16.77
N LYS A 613 19.53 -2.06 16.20
CA LYS A 613 20.37 -3.25 16.01
C LYS A 613 19.92 -4.19 14.90
N LEU A 614 19.09 -3.75 13.95
CA LEU A 614 18.96 -4.46 12.67
C LEU A 614 20.30 -4.42 11.94
N ARG A 615 20.89 -5.58 11.66
CA ARG A 615 21.99 -5.70 10.69
C ARG A 615 21.40 -5.50 9.30
N ILE A 616 21.87 -4.49 8.57
CA ILE A 616 21.44 -4.19 7.19
C ILE A 616 22.59 -4.50 6.27
N ASP A 617 22.36 -5.41 5.32
CA ASP A 617 23.35 -5.86 4.35
C ASP A 617 23.69 -4.78 3.33
N PHE A 618 24.95 -4.75 2.88
CA PHE A 618 25.39 -3.86 1.81
C PHE A 618 24.56 -4.03 0.51
N GLY A 619 24.13 -5.26 0.20
CA GLY A 619 23.24 -5.54 -0.94
C GLY A 619 21.87 -4.82 -0.89
N VAL A 620 21.37 -4.43 0.29
CA VAL A 620 20.15 -3.60 0.39
C VAL A 620 20.45 -2.20 -0.16
N PHE A 621 21.58 -1.60 0.21
CA PHE A 621 21.99 -0.28 -0.29
C PHE A 621 22.25 -0.29 -1.79
N VAL A 622 22.91 -1.32 -2.33
CA VAL A 622 23.14 -1.47 -3.77
C VAL A 622 21.83 -1.51 -4.56
N VAL A 623 20.84 -2.27 -4.08
CA VAL A 623 19.51 -2.34 -4.71
C VAL A 623 18.74 -1.03 -4.57
N SER A 624 18.80 -0.35 -3.42
CA SER A 624 18.19 0.99 -3.25
C SER A 624 18.81 2.03 -4.17
N ILE A 625 20.13 2.01 -4.40
CA ILE A 625 20.83 2.90 -5.34
C ILE A 625 20.38 2.61 -6.78
N ALA A 626 20.26 1.33 -7.15
CA ALA A 626 19.81 0.93 -8.48
C ALA A 626 18.36 1.36 -8.81
N LEU A 627 17.50 1.59 -7.80
CA LEU A 627 16.18 2.19 -8.04
C LEU A 627 16.28 3.62 -8.56
N PHE A 628 17.26 4.43 -8.12
CA PHE A 628 17.45 5.78 -8.66
C PHE A 628 17.95 5.78 -10.12
N ALA A 629 18.52 4.67 -10.61
CA ALA A 629 18.84 4.52 -12.03
C ALA A 629 17.60 4.57 -12.95
N LEU A 630 16.40 4.30 -12.41
CA LEU A 630 15.13 4.44 -13.12
C LEU A 630 14.87 5.88 -13.57
N CYS A 631 15.19 6.87 -12.74
CA CYS A 631 14.94 8.29 -13.03
C CYS A 631 15.72 8.82 -14.25
N PHE A 632 16.82 8.14 -14.64
CA PHE A 632 17.62 8.48 -15.81
C PHE A 632 17.17 7.72 -17.08
N GLY A 633 15.99 7.12 -17.05
CA GLY A 633 15.34 6.49 -18.20
C GLY A 633 15.81 5.07 -18.52
N LYS A 634 15.10 4.44 -19.47
CA LYS A 634 15.12 2.99 -19.71
C LYS A 634 16.48 2.38 -20.00
N TRP A 635 17.37 3.11 -20.68
CA TRP A 635 18.70 2.61 -21.04
C TRP A 635 19.68 2.56 -19.85
N ILE A 636 19.71 3.61 -19.01
CA ILE A 636 20.55 3.63 -17.81
C ILE A 636 20.01 2.66 -16.76
N ALA A 637 18.68 2.54 -16.64
CA ALA A 637 18.04 1.52 -15.82
C ALA A 637 18.39 0.09 -16.26
N LEU A 638 18.35 -0.21 -17.57
CA LEU A 638 18.74 -1.51 -18.12
C LEU A 638 20.23 -1.80 -17.90
N LEU A 639 21.10 -0.81 -18.11
CA LEU A 639 22.54 -0.90 -17.85
C LEU A 639 22.85 -1.17 -16.36
N CYS A 640 22.00 -0.71 -15.44
CA CYS A 640 22.09 -1.01 -14.01
C CYS A 640 21.51 -2.39 -13.64
N LEU A 641 20.44 -2.83 -14.32
CA LEU A 641 19.81 -4.13 -14.09
C LEU A 641 20.70 -5.30 -14.51
N ILE A 642 21.44 -5.21 -15.62
CA ILE A 642 22.34 -6.27 -16.10
C ILE A 642 23.37 -6.71 -15.04
N PRO A 643 24.21 -5.83 -14.46
CA PRO A 643 25.16 -6.20 -13.42
C PRO A 643 24.48 -6.64 -12.12
N LEU A 644 23.29 -6.11 -11.78
CA LEU A 644 22.48 -6.64 -10.67
C LEU A 644 22.12 -8.12 -10.89
N LEU A 645 21.55 -8.46 -12.05
CA LEU A 645 21.15 -9.84 -12.39
C LEU A 645 22.37 -10.78 -12.46
N LEU A 646 23.50 -10.32 -13.00
CA LEU A 646 24.76 -11.07 -12.95
C LEU A 646 25.24 -11.27 -11.50
N SER A 647 25.13 -10.25 -10.64
CA SER A 647 25.56 -10.34 -9.24
C SER A 647 24.77 -11.37 -8.42
N VAL A 648 23.50 -11.66 -8.77
CA VAL A 648 22.69 -12.76 -8.19
C VAL A 648 23.40 -14.11 -8.33
N TRP A 649 23.95 -14.37 -9.50
CA TRP A 649 24.59 -15.65 -9.83
C TRP A 649 26.04 -15.70 -9.37
N PHE A 650 26.82 -14.66 -9.67
CA PHE A 650 28.28 -14.69 -9.49
C PHE A 650 28.75 -14.24 -8.11
N THR A 651 27.97 -13.47 -7.33
CA THR A 651 28.46 -12.84 -6.09
C THR A 651 27.58 -13.11 -4.85
N PRO A 652 28.15 -13.12 -3.63
CA PRO A 652 27.37 -13.19 -2.39
C PRO A 652 26.70 -11.85 -2.00
N LEU A 653 26.84 -10.80 -2.82
CA LEU A 653 26.40 -9.43 -2.54
C LEU A 653 24.88 -9.35 -2.26
N LEU A 654 24.09 -9.95 -3.15
CA LEU A 654 22.64 -9.99 -3.03
C LEU A 654 22.19 -11.19 -2.19
N PHE A 655 22.58 -12.40 -2.55
CA PHE A 655 22.11 -13.63 -1.88
C PHE A 655 23.26 -14.46 -1.34
N SER A 656 23.13 -14.92 -0.09
CA SER A 656 24.13 -15.74 0.57
C SER A 656 24.28 -17.11 -0.10
N ASP A 657 25.49 -17.68 -0.07
CA ASP A 657 25.82 -18.97 -0.66
C ASP A 657 24.85 -20.12 -0.32
N PRO A 658 24.39 -20.31 0.94
CA PRO A 658 23.43 -21.35 1.25
C PRO A 658 22.09 -21.13 0.54
N PHE A 659 21.62 -19.89 0.45
CA PHE A 659 20.38 -19.56 -0.27
C PHE A 659 20.54 -19.81 -1.78
N ARG A 660 21.65 -19.37 -2.38
CA ARG A 660 21.94 -19.60 -3.81
C ARG A 660 22.01 -21.10 -4.14
N ARG A 661 22.73 -21.89 -3.33
CA ARG A 661 22.81 -23.36 -3.48
C ARG A 661 21.44 -24.03 -3.34
N ASN A 662 20.65 -23.65 -2.34
CA ASN A 662 19.30 -24.22 -2.13
C ASN A 662 18.33 -23.84 -3.27
N ALA A 663 18.40 -22.62 -3.79
CA ALA A 663 17.60 -22.19 -4.93
C ALA A 663 17.96 -22.97 -6.21
N ILE A 664 19.26 -23.15 -6.49
CA ILE A 664 19.76 -23.95 -7.62
C ILE A 664 19.34 -25.42 -7.47
N ALA A 665 19.49 -26.01 -6.29
CA ALA A 665 19.09 -27.39 -6.04
C ALA A 665 17.58 -27.60 -6.26
N LYS A 666 16.74 -26.68 -5.77
CA LYS A 666 15.28 -26.74 -5.95
C LYS A 666 14.86 -26.51 -7.40
N LEU A 667 15.50 -25.57 -8.11
CA LEU A 667 15.27 -25.36 -9.54
C LEU A 667 15.63 -26.64 -10.33
N ARG A 668 16.76 -27.28 -10.00
CA ARG A 668 17.21 -28.52 -10.63
C ARG A 668 16.26 -29.69 -10.36
N SER A 669 15.72 -29.84 -9.14
CA SER A 669 14.74 -30.91 -8.86
C SER A 669 13.41 -30.67 -9.58
N THR A 670 12.94 -29.43 -9.67
CA THR A 670 11.71 -29.08 -10.42
C THR A 670 11.89 -29.29 -11.93
N LEU A 671 13.03 -28.91 -12.51
CA LEU A 671 13.33 -29.15 -13.93
C LEU A 671 13.54 -30.63 -14.26
N ALA A 672 13.96 -31.46 -13.30
CA ALA A 672 14.13 -32.90 -13.47
C ALA A 672 12.81 -33.69 -13.42
N GLY A 673 11.65 -33.03 -13.31
CA GLY A 673 10.35 -33.70 -13.13
C GLY A 673 10.14 -34.32 -11.74
N ASN A 674 11.17 -34.30 -10.87
CA ASN A 674 11.12 -34.81 -9.51
C ASN A 674 10.40 -33.82 -8.57
N THR A 675 9.09 -33.67 -8.77
CA THR A 675 8.19 -33.15 -7.74
C THR A 675 8.06 -34.20 -6.62
N PRO A 676 8.43 -33.85 -5.36
CA PRO A 676 8.32 -34.76 -4.21
C PRO A 676 6.88 -34.86 -3.67
#